data_AF-A0A812SPA0-F1
#
_entry.id   AF-A0A812SPA0-F1
#
_cell.length_a   1.000
_cell.length_b   1.000
_cell.length_c   1.000
_cell.angle_alpha   90.00
_cell.angle_beta   90.00
_cell.angle_gamma   90.00
#
_symmetry.space_group_name_H-M   'P 1'
#
loop_
_entity.id
_entity.type
_entity.pdbx_description
1 polymer ?
#
loop_
_entity_poly.entity_id
_entity_poly.type
_entity_poly.pdbx_seq_one_letter_code
_entity_poly.pdbx_strand_id
1 'polypeptide(L)'
;MKRRRLLYKQPLPAAPSSDELGQVRTLVRDKWVASYLAEHGRGGQDARAAAKREFTSAANKRQMLSSMLESGQVPPRLHAAATRLIMAWTSETPLRGPHEVEEDVMSSYRGSGTMFRYSGSWSRVDDAAMSAVLVAKGHNGISEVCSRLKCHPYVQGLWDEFSAFRQQLVSSTPITRWTAAMELHVEASLAANPPIPSVHIHFMFDAIGKTISFRNEPGLKFRNSQPYRSLAAPVARGRACKRAYDQGHFYLTPLKTGAILHATNAPPFKSYAVSPEWITSMWQGDKLSPESAKELYLKCKKHVKQYCDNVTSQVQMTQQSNLQERQAAAQAALLRMHRPRVYLEPVEQEFLPQFQVDAFRRRFLVLDGPTKLGKTIFASSLAGPEHTLELNCASSMEPNLRDFNNDVHRAIVFDEASCAMVLRHKKLFQGGVQPLELASSNTNCYSYKVWVYGTMMIDKQHLVACLRRKISSLSRTRRAEKQREANMGLNPRQVFVLLAIYVLTGDPAVALEYISAKAARERMEEADAEDKKRYVEELYLKTSLEDIASLQDPSGSRQGIYKTAQRWIARRRTRNFVCNMNAIGVAPSSEQVAEEYRKQSASSVPTTDARGLRAWSSRFRRSFAFRLGKMKAAKPVEDVCAKAVLFWRHAAWLERSSAKQPVYINIDETALAYSFHAAPGLIQRKFHAEVQIRPQDARGCITHVALDSSWNSARHMVSLLTLLGQLFRIRFPQYQAIVVFDAASCHLSPGVIREGRHKGLFMLPVPPGMTSYLQPLDLWCFGPYKKWLERENRQQRICQNGLAFAQAGLPTSEQRLHGKLASLFPEGIPSLEQALSPDEFAQLLPKRHDLTRTFSDWVGGPRREVPVLS
;
A
#
# COMPACT_ATOMS: atom_id res chain seq x y z
N MET A 1 2.38 -34.46 39.65
CA MET A 1 1.85 -33.55 40.69
C MET A 1 0.34 -33.73 40.84
N LYS A 2 -0.08 -34.20 42.03
CA LYS A 2 -1.40 -34.09 42.70
C LYS A 2 -2.69 -34.22 41.86
N ARG A 3 -3.22 -35.45 41.79
CA ARG A 3 -4.64 -35.74 41.53
C ARG A 3 -5.50 -35.12 42.65
N ARG A 4 -6.35 -34.14 42.33
CA ARG A 4 -7.42 -33.68 43.22
C ARG A 4 -8.53 -34.75 43.25
N ARG A 5 -8.76 -35.34 44.42
CA ARG A 5 -9.95 -36.14 44.72
C ARG A 5 -11.16 -35.19 44.77
N LEU A 6 -12.11 -35.37 43.87
CA LEU A 6 -13.48 -34.87 44.03
C LEU A 6 -14.22 -35.85 44.94
N LEU A 7 -14.52 -35.40 46.15
CA LEU A 7 -15.47 -36.04 47.07
C LEU A 7 -16.90 -35.78 46.56
N TYR A 8 -17.77 -36.77 46.75
CA TYR A 8 -19.21 -36.82 46.47
C TYR A 8 -19.67 -37.02 45.01
N LYS A 9 -19.71 -38.30 44.59
CA LYS A 9 -20.88 -38.84 43.88
C LYS A 9 -21.19 -40.21 44.48
N GLN A 10 -22.32 -40.34 45.17
CA GLN A 10 -22.92 -41.66 45.34
C GLN A 10 -23.13 -42.26 43.94
N PRO A 11 -22.87 -43.56 43.72
CA PRO A 11 -23.22 -44.20 42.46
C PRO A 11 -24.71 -43.96 42.20
N LEU A 12 -25.04 -43.49 41.00
CA LEU A 12 -26.42 -43.37 40.55
C LEU A 12 -27.13 -44.71 40.82
N PRO A 13 -28.35 -44.72 41.38
CA PRO A 13 -29.10 -45.95 41.58
C PRO A 13 -29.18 -46.72 40.25
N ALA A 14 -28.98 -48.04 40.32
CA ALA A 14 -28.98 -48.90 39.15
C ALA A 14 -30.22 -48.64 38.30
N ALA A 15 -30.04 -48.51 36.98
CA ALA A 15 -31.15 -48.31 36.07
C ALA A 15 -32.15 -49.47 36.20
N PRO A 16 -33.47 -49.21 36.25
CA PRO A 16 -34.47 -50.26 36.30
C PRO A 16 -34.33 -51.19 35.09
N SER A 17 -34.44 -52.47 35.34
CA SER A 17 -34.37 -53.53 34.34
C SER A 17 -35.52 -53.43 33.32
N SER A 18 -35.33 -54.03 32.15
CA SER A 18 -36.39 -54.12 31.14
C SER A 18 -37.63 -54.85 31.66
N ASP A 19 -37.45 -55.77 32.61
CA ASP A 19 -38.55 -56.52 33.23
C ASP A 19 -39.39 -55.63 34.15
N GLU A 20 -38.75 -54.82 35.01
CA GLU A 20 -39.45 -53.86 35.87
C GLU A 20 -40.25 -52.83 35.07
N LEU A 21 -39.71 -52.37 33.93
CA LEU A 21 -40.44 -51.49 33.00
C LEU A 21 -41.64 -52.22 32.35
N GLY A 22 -41.52 -53.51 32.07
CA GLY A 22 -42.61 -54.36 31.57
C GLY A 22 -43.72 -54.57 32.61
N GLN A 23 -43.34 -54.78 33.87
CA GLN A 23 -44.28 -54.93 34.99
C GLN A 23 -45.10 -53.65 35.20
N VAL A 24 -44.45 -52.48 35.22
CA VAL A 24 -45.17 -51.20 35.36
C VAL A 24 -46.13 -50.96 34.19
N ARG A 25 -45.72 -51.23 32.94
CA ARG A 25 -46.61 -51.08 31.76
C ARG A 25 -47.85 -51.96 31.86
N THR A 26 -47.67 -53.20 32.34
CA THR A 26 -48.77 -54.15 32.55
C THR A 26 -49.73 -53.65 33.63
N LEU A 27 -49.18 -53.17 34.73
CA LEU A 27 -49.93 -52.65 35.88
C LEU A 27 -50.79 -51.43 35.49
N VAL A 28 -50.24 -50.47 34.73
CA VAL A 28 -51.00 -49.31 34.23
C VAL A 28 -52.07 -49.72 33.23
N ARG A 29 -51.75 -50.64 32.31
CA ARG A 29 -52.71 -51.15 31.33
C ARG A 29 -53.89 -51.82 32.03
N ASP A 30 -53.62 -52.70 32.97
CA ASP A 30 -54.67 -53.49 33.61
C ASP A 30 -55.54 -52.62 34.52
N LYS A 31 -54.96 -51.59 35.16
CA LYS A 31 -55.72 -50.56 35.90
C LYS A 31 -56.62 -49.73 34.97
N TRP A 32 -56.08 -49.25 33.85
CA TRP A 32 -56.87 -48.49 32.87
C TRP A 32 -58.01 -49.31 32.29
N VAL A 33 -57.74 -50.57 31.92
CA VAL A 33 -58.76 -51.47 31.39
C VAL A 33 -59.86 -51.73 32.44
N ALA A 34 -59.50 -51.87 33.72
CA ALA A 34 -60.48 -52.03 34.79
C ALA A 34 -61.39 -50.80 34.94
N SER A 35 -60.81 -49.59 34.96
CA SER A 35 -61.58 -48.33 35.03
C SER A 35 -62.47 -48.13 33.78
N TYR A 36 -61.93 -48.36 32.59
CA TYR A 36 -62.66 -48.22 31.33
C TYR A 36 -63.87 -49.17 31.25
N LEU A 37 -63.69 -50.43 31.64
CA LEU A 37 -64.78 -51.43 31.66
C LEU A 37 -65.86 -51.08 32.69
N ALA A 38 -65.45 -50.55 33.86
CA ALA A 38 -66.38 -50.10 34.89
C ALA A 38 -67.23 -48.90 34.44
N GLU A 39 -66.61 -47.90 33.78
CA GLU A 39 -67.30 -46.72 33.26
C GLU A 39 -68.29 -47.05 32.14
N HIS A 40 -67.99 -48.05 31.31
CA HIS A 40 -68.83 -48.42 30.15
C HIS A 40 -69.81 -49.57 30.45
N GLY A 41 -69.86 -50.08 31.68
CA GLY A 41 -70.74 -51.18 32.08
C GLY A 41 -70.51 -52.49 31.32
N ARG A 42 -69.29 -52.72 30.80
CA ARG A 42 -68.96 -53.90 29.99
C ARG A 42 -68.14 -54.91 30.81
N GLY A 43 -68.56 -56.17 30.80
CA GLY A 43 -67.84 -57.29 31.41
C GLY A 43 -67.46 -58.37 30.38
N GLY A 44 -66.50 -59.24 30.72
CA GLY A 44 -66.12 -60.39 29.90
C GLY A 44 -64.75 -60.28 29.21
N GLN A 45 -64.21 -61.42 28.78
CA GLN A 45 -62.86 -61.51 28.20
C GLN A 45 -62.73 -60.74 26.88
N ASP A 46 -63.77 -60.74 26.04
CA ASP A 46 -63.77 -60.04 24.75
C ASP A 46 -63.78 -58.52 24.91
N ALA A 47 -64.59 -58.00 25.85
CA ALA A 47 -64.59 -56.58 26.20
C ALA A 47 -63.22 -56.15 26.76
N ARG A 48 -62.59 -57.00 27.57
CA ARG A 48 -61.24 -56.77 28.09
C ARG A 48 -60.18 -56.77 26.98
N ALA A 49 -60.29 -57.65 25.99
CA ALA A 49 -59.40 -57.70 24.83
C ALA A 49 -59.59 -56.50 23.89
N ALA A 50 -60.83 -56.04 23.71
CA ALA A 50 -61.15 -54.80 22.99
C ALA A 50 -60.59 -53.56 23.70
N ALA A 51 -60.82 -53.41 25.01
CA ALA A 51 -60.25 -52.32 25.80
C ALA A 51 -58.70 -52.33 25.77
N LYS A 52 -58.06 -53.51 25.84
CA LYS A 52 -56.59 -53.62 25.69
C LYS A 52 -56.10 -53.10 24.33
N ARG A 53 -56.89 -53.23 23.25
CA ARG A 53 -56.56 -52.69 21.92
C ARG A 53 -56.74 -51.17 21.85
N GLU A 54 -57.65 -50.61 22.63
CA GLU A 54 -57.87 -49.15 22.72
C GLU A 54 -56.82 -48.43 23.58
N PHE A 55 -56.06 -49.15 24.43
CA PHE A 55 -55.01 -48.61 25.29
C PHE A 55 -53.76 -48.12 24.52
N THR A 56 -53.91 -47.09 23.69
CA THR A 56 -52.88 -46.60 22.76
C THR A 56 -52.35 -45.20 23.10
N SER A 57 -53.21 -44.28 23.55
CA SER A 57 -52.85 -42.89 23.91
C SER A 57 -51.78 -42.79 25.03
N ALA A 58 -50.64 -42.15 24.74
CA ALA A 58 -49.54 -41.92 25.69
C ALA A 58 -49.90 -40.91 26.80
N ALA A 59 -50.82 -39.98 26.54
CA ALA A 59 -51.25 -38.96 27.50
C ALA A 59 -52.04 -39.59 28.68
N ASN A 60 -52.97 -40.50 28.37
CA ASN A 60 -53.78 -41.17 29.39
C ASN A 60 -52.95 -42.13 30.26
N LYS A 61 -51.94 -42.78 29.65
CA LYS A 61 -50.98 -43.67 30.35
C LYS A 61 -50.18 -42.93 31.41
N ARG A 62 -49.76 -41.71 31.08
CA ARG A 62 -49.00 -40.85 32.01
C ARG A 62 -49.86 -40.42 33.19
N GLN A 63 -51.02 -39.80 32.93
CA GLN A 63 -51.87 -39.28 33.99
C GLN A 63 -52.30 -40.38 34.96
N MET A 64 -52.64 -41.56 34.42
CA MET A 64 -52.95 -42.74 35.21
C MET A 64 -51.75 -43.20 36.05
N LEU A 65 -50.57 -43.36 35.44
CA LEU A 65 -49.39 -43.81 36.19
C LEU A 65 -48.93 -42.79 37.25
N SER A 66 -49.02 -41.48 36.96
CA SER A 66 -48.75 -40.42 37.94
C SER A 66 -49.71 -40.50 39.13
N SER A 67 -51.02 -40.64 38.87
CA SER A 67 -52.02 -40.84 39.92
C SER A 67 -51.80 -42.12 40.72
N MET A 68 -51.40 -43.22 40.07
CA MET A 68 -51.07 -44.48 40.74
C MET A 68 -49.83 -44.34 41.63
N LEU A 69 -48.85 -43.53 41.23
CA LEU A 69 -47.65 -43.25 42.02
C LEU A 69 -47.98 -42.38 43.24
N GLU A 70 -48.77 -41.32 43.05
CA GLU A 70 -49.22 -40.41 44.12
C GLU A 70 -50.12 -41.10 45.14
N SER A 71 -50.96 -42.04 44.69
CA SER A 71 -51.85 -42.83 45.56
C SER A 71 -51.20 -44.10 46.14
N GLY A 72 -49.90 -44.33 45.91
CA GLY A 72 -49.17 -45.49 46.44
C GLY A 72 -49.58 -46.85 45.84
N GLN A 73 -50.27 -46.86 44.69
CA GLN A 73 -50.71 -48.07 43.98
C GLN A 73 -49.59 -48.75 43.18
N VAL A 74 -48.46 -48.07 42.98
CA VAL A 74 -47.25 -48.66 42.40
C VAL A 74 -46.41 -49.27 43.52
N PRO A 75 -45.96 -50.54 43.43
CA PRO A 75 -45.07 -51.12 44.44
C PRO A 75 -43.76 -50.33 44.58
N PRO A 76 -43.22 -50.10 45.80
CA PRO A 76 -42.01 -49.30 46.02
C PRO A 76 -40.80 -49.73 45.18
N ARG A 77 -40.61 -51.04 44.98
CA ARG A 77 -39.55 -51.60 44.11
C ARG A 77 -39.65 -51.14 42.66
N LEU A 78 -40.85 -50.81 42.19
CA LEU A 78 -41.14 -50.35 40.83
C LEU A 78 -41.21 -48.83 40.72
N HIS A 79 -41.07 -48.06 41.81
CA HIS A 79 -41.12 -46.60 41.75
C HIS A 79 -40.09 -46.02 40.78
N ALA A 80 -38.85 -46.50 40.82
CA ALA A 80 -37.81 -46.05 39.90
C ALA A 80 -38.17 -46.33 38.42
N ALA A 81 -38.72 -47.51 38.13
CA ALA A 81 -39.19 -47.88 36.80
C ALA A 81 -40.41 -47.05 36.35
N ALA A 82 -41.32 -46.75 37.27
CA ALA A 82 -42.50 -45.95 37.03
C ALA A 82 -42.19 -44.47 36.80
N THR A 83 -41.33 -43.87 37.62
CA THR A 83 -40.79 -42.52 37.39
C THR A 83 -40.07 -42.45 36.05
N ARG A 84 -39.29 -43.47 35.70
CA ARG A 84 -38.62 -43.55 34.39
C ARG A 84 -39.61 -43.68 33.22
N LEU A 85 -40.73 -44.38 33.38
CA LEU A 85 -41.78 -44.46 32.36
C LEU A 85 -42.55 -43.15 32.21
N ILE A 86 -42.88 -42.47 33.30
CA ILE A 86 -43.47 -41.12 33.28
C ILE A 86 -42.53 -40.15 32.54
N MET A 87 -41.22 -40.23 32.81
CA MET A 87 -40.20 -39.46 32.10
C MET A 87 -40.08 -39.86 30.61
N ALA A 88 -40.21 -41.14 30.28
CA ALA A 88 -40.16 -41.59 28.88
C ALA A 88 -41.42 -41.21 28.08
N TRP A 89 -42.57 -41.11 28.76
CA TRP A 89 -43.87 -40.71 28.21
C TRP A 89 -44.08 -39.20 28.20
N THR A 90 -43.27 -38.43 28.92
CA THR A 90 -43.17 -36.98 28.72
C THR A 90 -42.36 -36.73 27.45
N SER A 91 -43.03 -36.44 26.34
CA SER A 91 -42.37 -35.71 25.26
C SER A 91 -42.49 -34.24 25.58
N GLU A 92 -41.37 -33.57 25.84
CA GLU A 92 -41.37 -32.12 25.80
C GLU A 92 -41.62 -31.70 24.35
N THR A 93 -42.59 -30.81 24.14
CA THR A 93 -42.69 -30.09 22.88
C THR A 93 -41.46 -29.21 22.79
N PRO A 94 -40.62 -29.35 21.76
CA PRO A 94 -39.44 -28.52 21.65
C PRO A 94 -39.78 -27.03 21.59
N LEU A 95 -38.85 -26.17 22.00
CA LEU A 95 -39.04 -24.71 21.91
C LEU A 95 -39.13 -24.29 20.45
N ARG A 96 -40.16 -23.49 20.12
CA ARG A 96 -40.39 -22.89 18.79
C ARG A 96 -40.20 -21.37 18.84
N GLY A 97 -39.63 -20.81 17.78
CA GLY A 97 -39.67 -19.37 17.52
C GLY A 97 -41.06 -18.91 17.03
N PRO A 98 -41.41 -17.61 17.17
CA PRO A 98 -42.71 -17.07 16.74
C PRO A 98 -42.95 -17.09 15.22
N HIS A 99 -41.90 -17.32 14.41
CA HIS A 99 -41.96 -17.35 12.95
C HIS A 99 -41.48 -18.67 12.33
N GLU A 100 -41.25 -19.72 13.13
CA GLU A 100 -40.81 -21.00 12.60
C GLU A 100 -41.97 -21.74 11.92
N VAL A 101 -41.78 -22.09 10.64
CA VAL A 101 -42.65 -23.00 9.87
C VAL A 101 -42.75 -24.34 10.61
N GLU A 102 -43.88 -25.02 10.48
CA GLU A 102 -44.16 -26.31 11.13
C GLU A 102 -43.07 -27.35 10.81
N GLU A 103 -42.03 -27.45 11.67
CA GLU A 103 -40.97 -28.45 11.52
C GLU A 103 -41.50 -29.83 11.91
N ASP A 104 -41.28 -30.83 11.05
CA ASP A 104 -41.68 -32.22 11.29
C ASP A 104 -40.98 -32.78 12.55
N VAL A 105 -41.78 -33.00 13.60
CA VAL A 105 -41.34 -33.72 14.81
C VAL A 105 -41.06 -35.18 14.41
N MET A 106 -39.82 -35.62 14.60
CA MET A 106 -39.39 -36.93 14.13
C MET A 106 -39.55 -37.99 15.22
N SER A 107 -40.63 -38.77 15.14
CA SER A 107 -40.87 -39.94 16.01
C SER A 107 -40.13 -41.19 15.53
N SER A 108 -39.80 -41.26 14.24
CA SER A 108 -38.99 -42.30 13.60
C SER A 108 -38.29 -41.73 12.37
N TYR A 109 -37.18 -42.33 11.95
CA TYR A 109 -36.48 -41.91 10.73
C TYR A 109 -35.93 -43.12 9.97
N ARG A 110 -36.02 -43.07 8.64
CA ARG A 110 -35.40 -44.04 7.75
C ARG A 110 -34.78 -43.31 6.56
N GLY A 111 -33.46 -43.42 6.40
CA GLY A 111 -32.73 -42.77 5.31
C GLY A 111 -31.22 -42.93 5.45
N SER A 112 -30.45 -42.47 4.46
CA SER A 112 -28.98 -42.58 4.45
C SER A 112 -28.25 -41.44 5.18
N GLY A 113 -28.96 -40.39 5.58
CA GLY A 113 -28.38 -39.23 6.26
C GLY A 113 -29.34 -38.05 6.33
N THR A 114 -29.26 -37.27 7.39
CA THR A 114 -30.10 -36.09 7.64
C THR A 114 -29.47 -35.19 8.71
N MET A 115 -30.06 -34.01 8.89
CA MET A 115 -29.73 -33.09 9.98
C MET A 115 -30.90 -32.98 10.95
N PHE A 116 -30.64 -33.29 12.21
CA PHE A 116 -31.59 -33.07 13.31
C PHE A 116 -31.27 -31.79 14.06
N ARG A 117 -32.30 -31.19 14.67
CA ARG A 117 -32.22 -30.10 15.63
C ARG A 117 -32.91 -30.52 16.92
N TYR A 118 -32.22 -30.36 18.05
CA TYR A 118 -32.72 -30.66 19.38
C TYR A 118 -32.87 -29.35 20.17
N SER A 119 -34.07 -29.12 20.71
CA SER A 119 -34.38 -28.03 21.63
C SER A 119 -35.44 -28.50 22.65
N GLY A 120 -35.51 -27.94 23.84
CA GLY A 120 -36.48 -28.35 24.86
C GLY A 120 -36.53 -27.37 26.03
N SER A 121 -37.19 -27.73 27.13
CA SER A 121 -37.20 -26.86 28.33
C SER A 121 -35.78 -26.58 28.83
N TRP A 122 -34.90 -27.58 28.69
CA TRP A 122 -33.47 -27.55 29.02
C TRP A 122 -32.65 -26.58 28.17
N SER A 123 -33.20 -26.05 27.07
CA SER A 123 -32.51 -25.11 26.19
C SER A 123 -32.30 -23.73 26.82
N ARG A 124 -33.12 -23.35 27.80
CA ARG A 124 -33.01 -22.03 28.46
C ARG A 124 -31.84 -22.02 29.43
N VAL A 125 -31.07 -20.94 29.41
CA VAL A 125 -29.93 -20.72 30.29
C VAL A 125 -30.24 -19.53 31.17
N ASP A 126 -30.54 -19.81 32.44
CA ASP A 126 -30.87 -18.80 33.44
C ASP A 126 -29.60 -18.07 33.92
N ASP A 127 -29.27 -16.97 33.24
CA ASP A 127 -28.17 -16.07 33.62
C ASP A 127 -28.61 -14.61 33.44
N ALA A 128 -28.79 -13.92 34.56
CA ALA A 128 -29.28 -12.55 34.58
C ALA A 128 -28.37 -11.55 33.82
N ALA A 129 -27.05 -11.79 33.82
CA ALA A 129 -26.11 -10.91 33.14
C ALA A 129 -26.18 -11.08 31.61
N MET A 130 -26.38 -12.30 31.12
CA MET A 130 -26.59 -12.56 29.70
C MET A 130 -27.96 -12.06 29.22
N SER A 131 -29.01 -12.26 30.01
CA SER A 131 -30.34 -11.70 29.71
C SER A 131 -30.32 -10.17 29.64
N ALA A 132 -29.61 -9.50 30.55
CA ALA A 132 -29.45 -8.04 30.52
C ALA A 132 -28.76 -7.55 29.23
N VAL A 133 -27.77 -8.29 28.72
CA VAL A 133 -27.11 -7.97 27.44
C VAL A 133 -28.10 -8.08 26.27
N LEU A 134 -28.94 -9.13 26.25
CA LEU A 134 -29.98 -9.28 25.22
C LEU A 134 -31.03 -8.17 25.30
N VAL A 135 -31.46 -7.77 26.50
CA VAL A 135 -32.40 -6.66 26.71
C VAL A 135 -31.81 -5.34 26.19
N ALA A 136 -30.55 -5.04 26.53
CA ALA A 136 -29.95 -3.74 26.21
C ALA A 136 -29.52 -3.62 24.74
N LYS A 137 -29.06 -4.72 24.12
CA LYS A 137 -28.41 -4.68 22.80
C LYS A 137 -29.15 -5.47 21.71
N GLY A 138 -30.16 -6.27 22.04
CA GLY A 138 -30.88 -7.12 21.09
C GLY A 138 -29.93 -7.96 20.24
N HIS A 139 -30.09 -7.90 18.92
CA HIS A 139 -29.21 -8.59 17.96
C HIS A 139 -27.73 -8.21 18.07
N ASN A 140 -27.41 -6.98 18.49
CA ASN A 140 -26.02 -6.53 18.66
C ASN A 140 -25.32 -7.18 19.87
N GLY A 141 -26.07 -7.82 20.77
CA GLY A 141 -25.55 -8.53 21.94
C GLY A 141 -25.17 -10.00 21.69
N ILE A 142 -25.53 -10.58 20.54
CA ILE A 142 -25.44 -12.03 20.27
C ILE A 142 -24.01 -12.56 20.45
N SER A 143 -23.01 -11.90 19.85
CA SER A 143 -21.61 -12.35 19.92
C SER A 143 -21.06 -12.37 21.35
N GLU A 144 -21.46 -11.37 22.16
CA GLU A 144 -21.09 -11.28 23.58
C GLU A 144 -21.71 -12.42 24.39
N VAL A 145 -23.01 -12.70 24.17
CA VAL A 145 -23.74 -13.78 24.82
C VAL A 145 -23.17 -15.15 24.44
N CYS A 146 -22.92 -15.40 23.15
CA CYS A 146 -22.29 -16.64 22.67
C CYS A 146 -20.91 -16.88 23.32
N SER A 147 -20.12 -15.83 23.50
CA SER A 147 -18.79 -15.93 24.12
C SER A 147 -18.88 -16.32 25.60
N ARG A 148 -19.89 -15.83 26.32
CA ARG A 148 -20.15 -16.22 27.72
C ARG A 148 -20.70 -17.64 27.82
N LEU A 149 -21.65 -18.01 26.95
CA LEU A 149 -22.23 -19.36 26.90
C LEU A 149 -21.17 -20.45 26.66
N LYS A 150 -20.14 -20.16 25.87
CA LYS A 150 -19.01 -21.09 25.65
C LYS A 150 -18.33 -21.54 26.93
N CYS A 151 -18.28 -20.71 27.96
CA CYS A 151 -17.62 -21.05 29.23
C CYS A 151 -18.62 -21.37 30.35
N HIS A 152 -19.92 -21.36 30.06
CA HIS A 152 -20.95 -21.51 31.08
C HIS A 152 -21.05 -22.98 31.55
N PRO A 153 -20.95 -23.27 32.86
CA PRO A 153 -20.89 -24.66 33.37
C PRO A 153 -22.08 -25.53 32.96
N TYR A 154 -23.30 -24.98 32.98
CA TYR A 154 -24.50 -25.69 32.54
C TYR A 154 -24.45 -26.05 31.05
N VAL A 155 -23.94 -25.14 30.21
CA VAL A 155 -23.85 -25.34 28.76
C VAL A 155 -22.79 -26.39 28.43
N GLN A 156 -21.66 -26.36 29.14
CA GLN A 156 -20.62 -27.40 29.04
C GLN A 156 -21.14 -28.77 29.47
N GLY A 157 -21.82 -28.87 30.61
CA GLY A 157 -22.42 -30.12 31.07
C GLY A 157 -23.47 -30.67 30.09
N LEU A 158 -24.31 -29.80 29.54
CA LEU A 158 -25.28 -30.17 28.51
C LEU A 158 -24.61 -30.72 27.24
N TRP A 159 -23.48 -30.14 26.83
CA TRP A 159 -22.71 -30.60 25.68
C TRP A 159 -22.01 -31.94 25.92
N ASP A 160 -21.51 -32.18 27.13
CA ASP A 160 -20.92 -33.46 27.53
C ASP A 160 -21.97 -34.57 27.52
N GLU A 161 -23.16 -34.30 28.07
CA GLU A 161 -24.30 -35.22 28.01
C GLU A 161 -24.72 -35.52 26.57
N PHE A 162 -24.83 -34.49 25.72
CA PHE A 162 -25.15 -34.68 24.31
C PHE A 162 -24.06 -35.47 23.58
N SER A 163 -22.80 -35.26 23.94
CA SER A 163 -21.67 -36.00 23.36
C SER A 163 -21.72 -37.49 23.70
N ALA A 164 -22.10 -37.84 24.94
CA ALA A 164 -22.33 -39.22 25.36
C ALA A 164 -23.52 -39.85 24.62
N PHE A 165 -24.64 -39.11 24.54
CA PHE A 165 -25.83 -39.51 23.78
C PHE A 165 -25.50 -39.80 22.30
N ARG A 166 -24.79 -38.87 21.65
CA ARG A 166 -24.31 -39.02 20.27
C ARG A 166 -23.40 -40.24 20.14
N GLN A 167 -22.47 -40.46 21.06
CA GLN A 167 -21.55 -41.59 21.00
C GLN A 167 -22.29 -42.93 21.08
N GLN A 168 -23.29 -43.02 21.94
CA GLN A 168 -24.19 -44.17 22.01
C GLN A 168 -24.91 -44.40 20.67
N LEU A 169 -25.51 -43.34 20.10
CA LEU A 169 -26.18 -43.40 18.80
C LEU A 169 -25.25 -43.87 17.67
N VAL A 170 -24.05 -43.32 17.59
CA VAL A 170 -23.06 -43.69 16.56
C VAL A 170 -22.60 -45.14 16.76
N SER A 171 -22.47 -45.62 18.00
CA SER A 171 -22.05 -47.00 18.28
C SER A 171 -23.13 -48.05 17.94
N SER A 172 -24.41 -47.68 18.02
CA SER A 172 -25.54 -48.60 17.78
C SER A 172 -26.10 -48.53 16.36
N THR A 173 -25.54 -47.69 15.48
CA THR A 173 -26.06 -47.46 14.12
C THR A 173 -24.96 -47.48 13.06
N PRO A 174 -25.29 -47.64 11.77
CA PRO A 174 -24.28 -47.64 10.71
C PRO A 174 -23.75 -46.24 10.35
N ILE A 175 -23.89 -45.23 11.23
CA ILE A 175 -23.43 -43.86 10.97
C ILE A 175 -21.92 -43.85 10.76
N THR A 176 -21.49 -43.30 9.63
CA THR A 176 -20.05 -43.20 9.27
C THR A 176 -19.50 -41.80 9.51
N ARG A 177 -20.29 -40.77 9.20
CA ARG A 177 -19.92 -39.36 9.34
C ARG A 177 -20.94 -38.66 10.20
N TRP A 178 -20.46 -37.77 11.07
CA TRP A 178 -21.29 -36.96 11.93
C TRP A 178 -20.65 -35.60 12.21
N THR A 179 -21.48 -34.58 12.36
CA THR A 179 -21.14 -33.25 12.86
C THR A 179 -22.22 -32.80 13.82
N ALA A 180 -21.83 -32.39 15.01
CA ALA A 180 -22.72 -31.78 15.99
C ALA A 180 -22.30 -30.33 16.23
N ALA A 181 -23.26 -29.42 16.39
CA ALA A 181 -23.00 -28.04 16.75
C ALA A 181 -24.08 -27.55 17.72
N MET A 182 -23.67 -26.89 18.79
CA MET A 182 -24.53 -26.15 19.69
C MET A 182 -24.50 -24.66 19.31
N GLU A 183 -25.68 -24.10 19.09
CA GLU A 183 -25.86 -22.72 18.63
C GLU A 183 -26.84 -21.98 19.54
N LEU A 184 -26.70 -20.66 19.63
CA LEU A 184 -27.71 -19.80 20.25
C LEU A 184 -28.97 -19.79 19.36
N HIS A 185 -30.11 -20.10 19.96
CA HIS A 185 -31.41 -19.98 19.34
C HIS A 185 -31.86 -18.52 19.38
N VAL A 186 -31.34 -17.69 18.46
CA VAL A 186 -31.53 -16.23 18.45
C VAL A 186 -33.01 -15.83 18.56
N GLU A 187 -33.88 -16.43 17.74
CA GLU A 187 -35.30 -16.08 17.73
C GLU A 187 -35.99 -16.38 19.06
N ALA A 188 -35.95 -17.63 19.55
CA ALA A 188 -36.48 -17.97 20.88
C ALA A 188 -35.84 -17.17 22.02
N SER A 189 -34.57 -16.78 21.89
CA SER A 189 -33.89 -16.00 22.94
C SER A 189 -34.43 -14.57 23.04
N LEU A 190 -34.73 -13.95 21.89
CA LEU A 190 -35.25 -12.59 21.79
C LEU A 190 -36.78 -12.53 21.94
N ALA A 191 -37.50 -13.60 21.58
CA ALA A 191 -38.95 -13.68 21.66
C ALA A 191 -39.47 -13.91 23.09
N ALA A 192 -38.63 -14.39 24.00
CA ALA A 192 -38.97 -14.45 25.41
C ALA A 192 -39.17 -13.05 25.99
N ASN A 193 -40.14 -12.89 26.90
CA ASN A 193 -40.37 -11.64 27.62
C ASN A 193 -40.24 -11.85 29.14
N PRO A 194 -39.14 -11.40 29.77
CA PRO A 194 -37.97 -10.74 29.16
C PRO A 194 -37.10 -11.72 28.32
N PRO A 195 -36.24 -11.21 27.41
CA PRO A 195 -35.29 -12.02 26.64
C PRO A 195 -34.41 -12.90 27.52
N ILE A 196 -34.30 -14.19 27.17
CA ILE A 196 -33.53 -15.20 27.92
C ILE A 196 -32.69 -16.02 26.94
N PRO A 197 -31.36 -16.17 27.14
CA PRO A 197 -30.52 -16.99 26.28
C PRO A 197 -31.05 -18.43 26.19
N SER A 198 -31.28 -18.88 24.96
CA SER A 198 -31.75 -20.24 24.67
C SER A 198 -30.82 -20.91 23.67
N VAL A 199 -30.40 -22.15 23.92
CA VAL A 199 -29.49 -22.92 23.05
C VAL A 199 -30.20 -24.08 22.37
N HIS A 200 -29.77 -24.45 21.16
CA HIS A 200 -30.21 -25.67 20.50
C HIS A 200 -29.01 -26.43 19.94
N ILE A 201 -29.19 -27.73 19.68
CA ILE A 201 -28.13 -28.59 19.19
C ILE A 201 -28.52 -29.16 17.83
N HIS A 202 -27.70 -28.88 16.82
CA HIS A 202 -27.79 -29.52 15.52
C HIS A 202 -26.92 -30.79 15.49
N PHE A 203 -27.44 -31.84 14.84
CA PHE A 203 -26.74 -33.10 14.62
C PHE A 203 -26.94 -33.57 13.18
N MET A 204 -25.92 -33.37 12.35
CA MET A 204 -25.84 -33.89 10.98
C MET A 204 -25.14 -35.24 10.99
N PHE A 205 -25.68 -36.23 10.29
CA PHE A 205 -25.02 -37.52 10.11
C PHE A 205 -25.35 -38.16 8.77
N ASP A 206 -24.46 -39.04 8.31
CA ASP A 206 -24.71 -39.90 7.16
C ASP A 206 -23.97 -41.25 7.23
N ALA A 207 -24.53 -42.21 6.50
CA ALA A 207 -23.97 -43.51 6.24
C ALA A 207 -23.97 -43.75 4.72
N ILE A 208 -22.89 -43.35 4.05
CA ILE A 208 -22.80 -43.48 2.59
C ILE A 208 -23.05 -44.94 2.18
N GLY A 209 -24.11 -45.15 1.38
CA GLY A 209 -24.48 -46.47 0.86
C GLY A 209 -25.23 -47.38 1.83
N LYS A 210 -25.54 -46.93 3.06
CA LYS A 210 -26.33 -47.70 4.04
C LYS A 210 -27.58 -46.93 4.46
N THR A 211 -28.65 -47.66 4.76
CA THR A 211 -29.86 -47.07 5.34
C THR A 211 -29.75 -47.08 6.86
N ILE A 212 -29.91 -45.91 7.46
CA ILE A 212 -30.06 -45.72 8.91
C ILE A 212 -31.55 -45.77 9.20
N SER A 213 -31.96 -46.54 10.21
CA SER A 213 -33.35 -46.61 10.66
C SER A 213 -33.40 -46.46 12.17
N PHE A 214 -34.14 -45.45 12.63
CA PHE A 214 -34.56 -45.30 14.02
C PHE A 214 -36.04 -45.65 14.08
N ARG A 215 -36.39 -46.86 14.56
CA ARG A 215 -37.79 -47.30 14.72
C ARG A 215 -38.18 -47.29 16.19
N ASN A 216 -39.21 -46.52 16.56
CA ASN A 216 -39.89 -46.58 17.87
C ASN A 216 -38.98 -46.59 19.13
N GLU A 217 -37.81 -45.95 19.08
CA GLU A 217 -36.85 -46.03 20.19
C GLU A 217 -36.88 -44.78 21.10
N PRO A 218 -36.68 -44.96 22.42
CA PRO A 218 -36.19 -43.90 23.32
C PRO A 218 -34.88 -43.27 22.83
N GLY A 219 -34.10 -43.98 22.01
CA GLY A 219 -32.75 -43.62 21.57
C GLY A 219 -32.65 -42.39 20.69
N LEU A 220 -33.73 -41.93 20.05
CA LEU A 220 -33.67 -40.71 19.23
C LEU A 220 -33.88 -39.43 20.06
N LYS A 221 -34.43 -39.54 21.28
CA LYS A 221 -34.74 -38.41 22.15
C LYS A 221 -33.52 -37.97 22.96
N PHE A 222 -33.29 -36.67 23.04
CA PHE A 222 -32.30 -36.10 23.94
C PHE A 222 -33.00 -35.29 25.04
N ARG A 223 -32.75 -35.64 26.32
CA ARG A 223 -33.45 -35.07 27.48
C ARG A 223 -34.97 -34.99 27.28
N ASN A 224 -35.56 -36.10 26.86
CA ASN A 224 -37.00 -36.25 26.57
C ASN A 224 -37.57 -35.37 25.45
N SER A 225 -36.73 -34.56 24.79
CA SER A 225 -37.10 -33.81 23.60
C SER A 225 -36.90 -34.66 22.33
N GLN A 226 -37.89 -34.61 21.44
CA GLN A 226 -37.79 -35.19 20.12
C GLN A 226 -37.04 -34.24 19.18
N PRO A 227 -36.20 -34.74 18.26
CA PRO A 227 -35.58 -33.88 17.28
C PRO A 227 -36.59 -33.43 16.23
N TYR A 228 -36.32 -32.26 15.67
CA TYR A 228 -36.85 -31.85 14.39
C TYR A 228 -35.92 -32.25 13.26
N ARG A 229 -36.48 -32.51 12.09
CA ARG A 229 -35.69 -32.42 10.86
C ARG A 229 -35.44 -30.94 10.57
N SER A 230 -34.18 -30.53 10.63
CA SER A 230 -33.83 -29.12 10.39
C SER A 230 -34.26 -28.68 8.99
N LEU A 231 -34.74 -27.44 8.85
CA LEU A 231 -34.97 -26.82 7.54
C LEU A 231 -33.70 -26.77 6.66
N ALA A 232 -32.52 -26.77 7.27
CA ALA A 232 -31.24 -26.86 6.59
C ALA A 232 -30.81 -28.32 6.29
N ALA A 233 -31.67 -29.31 6.56
CA ALA A 233 -31.38 -30.70 6.29
C ALA A 233 -31.26 -30.93 4.77
N PRO A 234 -30.27 -31.73 4.33
CA PRO A 234 -30.11 -32.02 2.92
C PRO A 234 -31.32 -32.76 2.34
N VAL A 235 -31.87 -32.22 1.25
CA VAL A 235 -32.99 -32.79 0.49
C VAL A 235 -32.51 -33.09 -0.93
N ALA A 236 -31.74 -34.16 -1.10
CA ALA A 236 -31.30 -34.62 -2.42
C ALA A 236 -31.45 -36.14 -2.54
N ARG A 237 -31.67 -36.63 -3.77
CA ARG A 237 -31.77 -38.07 -4.11
C ARG A 237 -30.66 -38.47 -5.09
N GLY A 238 -30.31 -39.76 -5.11
CA GLY A 238 -29.35 -40.33 -6.05
C GLY A 238 -27.92 -39.77 -5.92
N ARG A 239 -27.26 -39.50 -7.05
CA ARG A 239 -25.85 -39.06 -7.09
C ARG A 239 -25.61 -37.70 -6.40
N ALA A 240 -26.66 -36.89 -6.21
CA ALA A 240 -26.57 -35.59 -5.55
C ALA A 240 -26.60 -35.67 -4.00
N CYS A 241 -26.95 -36.83 -3.41
CA CYS A 241 -27.03 -37.00 -1.95
C CYS A 241 -25.72 -36.67 -1.25
N LYS A 242 -24.59 -37.14 -1.79
CA LYS A 242 -23.27 -36.92 -1.16
C LYS A 242 -22.96 -35.43 -1.03
N ARG A 243 -23.17 -34.66 -2.10
CA ARG A 243 -22.93 -33.21 -2.10
C ARG A 243 -23.84 -32.50 -1.08
N ALA A 244 -25.10 -32.92 -0.98
CA ALA A 244 -26.03 -32.36 -0.01
C ALA A 244 -25.60 -32.69 1.43
N TYR A 245 -25.13 -33.91 1.70
CA TYR A 245 -24.57 -34.28 3.00
C TYR A 245 -23.31 -33.49 3.34
N ASP A 246 -22.39 -33.34 2.40
CA ASP A 246 -21.18 -32.53 2.56
C ASP A 246 -21.53 -31.06 2.88
N GLN A 247 -22.56 -30.52 2.22
CA GLN A 247 -23.10 -29.18 2.52
C GLN A 247 -23.71 -29.11 3.93
N GLY A 248 -24.44 -30.14 4.37
CA GLY A 248 -25.00 -30.21 5.73
C GLY A 248 -23.92 -30.30 6.81
N HIS A 249 -22.88 -31.11 6.59
CA HIS A 249 -21.71 -31.17 7.48
C HIS A 249 -20.97 -29.84 7.50
N PHE A 250 -20.82 -29.21 6.33
CA PHE A 250 -20.22 -27.88 6.22
C PHE A 250 -21.04 -26.86 6.98
N TYR A 251 -22.37 -26.84 6.85
CA TYR A 251 -23.23 -25.86 7.52
C TYR A 251 -22.98 -25.78 9.03
N LEU A 252 -22.64 -26.88 9.70
CA LEU A 252 -22.43 -26.94 11.15
C LEU A 252 -20.99 -26.68 11.61
N THR A 253 -20.03 -26.49 10.71
CA THR A 253 -18.60 -26.41 11.08
C THR A 253 -18.03 -24.98 11.19
N PRO A 254 -18.37 -24.00 10.32
CA PRO A 254 -17.92 -22.63 10.44
C PRO A 254 -18.29 -21.99 11.78
N LEU A 255 -17.44 -21.07 12.24
CA LEU A 255 -17.72 -20.21 13.39
C LEU A 255 -18.77 -19.16 13.00
N LYS A 256 -20.05 -19.55 13.08
CA LYS A 256 -21.16 -18.63 12.88
C LYS A 256 -21.24 -17.62 14.03
N THR A 257 -21.89 -16.49 13.78
CA THR A 257 -22.20 -15.47 14.82
C THR A 257 -22.92 -16.08 16.05
N GLY A 258 -23.73 -17.12 15.83
CA GLY A 258 -24.45 -17.87 16.88
C GLY A 258 -23.76 -19.15 17.39
N ALA A 259 -22.56 -19.50 16.91
CA ALA A 259 -21.93 -20.78 17.23
C ALA A 259 -21.28 -20.80 18.63
N ILE A 260 -21.59 -21.83 19.42
CA ILE A 260 -21.09 -22.01 20.79
C ILE A 260 -20.06 -23.14 20.82
N LEU A 261 -20.49 -24.38 20.65
CA LEU A 261 -19.64 -25.58 20.67
C LEU A 261 -19.85 -26.39 19.40
N HIS A 262 -18.82 -27.09 18.92
CA HIS A 262 -18.95 -27.97 17.77
C HIS A 262 -18.01 -29.18 17.90
N ALA A 263 -18.38 -30.29 17.28
CA ALA A 263 -17.55 -31.47 17.14
C ALA A 263 -17.88 -32.20 15.84
N THR A 264 -16.88 -32.79 15.19
CA THR A 264 -17.08 -33.54 13.94
C THR A 264 -16.02 -34.63 13.79
N ASN A 265 -16.40 -35.75 13.16
CA ASN A 265 -15.45 -36.73 12.64
C ASN A 265 -15.22 -36.58 11.12
N ALA A 266 -15.89 -35.62 10.48
CA ALA A 266 -15.82 -35.32 9.06
C ALA A 266 -15.41 -33.84 8.84
N PRO A 267 -14.16 -33.46 9.18
CA PRO A 267 -13.71 -32.08 9.04
C PRO A 267 -13.76 -31.57 7.57
N PRO A 268 -14.25 -30.34 7.32
CA PRO A 268 -14.28 -29.74 5.99
C PRO A 268 -12.86 -29.53 5.46
N PHE A 269 -12.72 -29.47 4.13
CA PHE A 269 -11.44 -29.34 3.40
C PHE A 269 -10.46 -30.53 3.56
N LYS A 270 -10.77 -31.48 4.44
CA LYS A 270 -10.04 -32.75 4.60
C LYS A 270 -10.89 -33.93 4.14
N SER A 271 -12.11 -34.04 4.65
CA SER A 271 -13.01 -35.16 4.38
C SER A 271 -13.85 -34.96 3.12
N TYR A 272 -14.05 -33.71 2.71
CA TYR A 272 -14.78 -33.32 1.51
C TYR A 272 -14.37 -31.91 1.04
N ALA A 273 -14.57 -31.62 -0.24
CA ALA A 273 -14.33 -30.31 -0.82
C ALA A 273 -15.49 -29.35 -0.51
N VAL A 274 -15.16 -28.08 -0.21
CA VAL A 274 -16.13 -27.03 0.10
C VAL A 274 -16.33 -26.13 -1.10
N SER A 275 -17.59 -25.95 -1.50
CA SER A 275 -18.00 -25.02 -2.57
C SER A 275 -17.98 -23.57 -2.05
N PRO A 276 -17.37 -22.60 -2.75
CA PRO A 276 -17.48 -21.18 -2.40
C PRO A 276 -18.92 -20.68 -2.27
N GLU A 277 -19.84 -21.23 -3.06
CA GLU A 277 -21.26 -20.88 -3.05
C GLU A 277 -21.93 -21.21 -1.71
N TRP A 278 -21.44 -22.23 -0.98
CA TRP A 278 -21.92 -22.53 0.37
C TRP A 278 -21.51 -21.44 1.37
N ILE A 279 -20.31 -20.88 1.21
CA ILE A 279 -19.84 -19.74 2.01
C ILE A 279 -20.64 -18.50 1.67
N THR A 280 -20.87 -18.23 0.38
CA THR A 280 -21.68 -17.10 -0.08
C THR A 280 -23.09 -17.14 0.50
N SER A 281 -23.76 -18.30 0.46
CA SER A 281 -25.10 -18.45 1.03
C SER A 281 -25.14 -18.18 2.54
N MET A 282 -24.13 -18.62 3.29
CA MET A 282 -24.04 -18.35 4.74
C MET A 282 -23.72 -16.88 5.03
N TRP A 283 -22.90 -16.24 4.22
CA TRP A 283 -22.57 -14.81 4.36
C TRP A 283 -23.77 -13.93 4.00
N GLN A 284 -24.52 -14.25 2.93
CA GLN A 284 -25.75 -13.55 2.55
C GLN A 284 -26.84 -13.62 3.62
N GLY A 285 -26.89 -14.70 4.40
CA GLY A 285 -27.81 -14.83 5.53
C GLY A 285 -27.27 -14.29 6.86
N ASP A 286 -26.23 -13.46 6.83
CA ASP A 286 -25.57 -12.84 8.01
C ASP A 286 -25.10 -13.84 9.07
N LYS A 287 -24.86 -15.10 8.67
CA LYS A 287 -24.37 -16.15 9.59
C LYS A 287 -22.86 -16.09 9.78
N LEU A 288 -22.14 -15.42 8.89
CA LEU A 288 -20.68 -15.29 8.91
C LEU A 288 -20.26 -13.83 8.95
N SER A 289 -19.23 -13.52 9.73
CA SER A 289 -18.56 -12.23 9.65
C SER A 289 -17.77 -12.09 8.33
N PRO A 290 -17.50 -10.86 7.85
CA PRO A 290 -16.67 -10.63 6.67
C PRO A 290 -15.30 -11.32 6.75
N GLU A 291 -14.68 -11.33 7.94
CA GLU A 291 -13.38 -11.95 8.20
C GLU A 291 -13.47 -13.47 8.11
N SER A 292 -14.49 -14.05 8.74
CA SER A 292 -14.75 -15.50 8.71
C SER A 292 -15.03 -15.99 7.29
N ALA A 293 -15.81 -15.23 6.52
CA ALA A 293 -16.08 -15.53 5.12
C ALA A 293 -14.80 -15.52 4.28
N LYS A 294 -13.95 -14.48 4.42
CA LYS A 294 -12.66 -14.38 3.72
C LYS A 294 -11.73 -15.55 4.05
N GLU A 295 -11.63 -15.95 5.31
CA GLU A 295 -10.81 -17.09 5.72
C GLU A 295 -11.27 -18.40 5.07
N LEU A 296 -12.59 -18.62 4.99
CA LEU A 296 -13.16 -19.79 4.33
C LEU A 296 -12.91 -19.77 2.81
N TYR A 297 -13.05 -18.61 2.14
CA TYR A 297 -12.74 -18.49 0.72
C TYR A 297 -11.26 -18.79 0.42
N LEU A 298 -10.34 -18.33 1.28
CA LEU A 298 -8.91 -18.66 1.17
C LEU A 298 -8.67 -20.18 1.21
N LYS A 299 -9.37 -20.89 2.10
CA LYS A 299 -9.28 -22.35 2.23
C LYS A 299 -9.88 -23.09 1.02
N CYS A 300 -10.89 -22.53 0.35
CA CYS A 300 -11.47 -23.09 -0.88
C CYS A 300 -10.50 -23.10 -2.08
N LYS A 301 -9.52 -22.18 -2.14
CA LYS A 301 -8.54 -22.04 -3.24
C LYS A 301 -9.15 -21.82 -4.65
N LYS A 302 -10.45 -21.51 -4.75
CA LYS A 302 -11.18 -21.30 -6.00
C LYS A 302 -11.66 -19.84 -6.09
N HIS A 303 -11.29 -19.13 -7.15
CA HIS A 303 -11.63 -17.71 -7.40
C HIS A 303 -11.47 -16.79 -6.17
N VAL A 304 -10.44 -17.06 -5.35
CA VAL A 304 -10.25 -16.42 -4.04
C VAL A 304 -10.30 -14.89 -4.12
N LYS A 305 -9.58 -14.31 -5.09
CA LYS A 305 -9.53 -12.86 -5.28
C LYS A 305 -10.94 -12.27 -5.48
N GLN A 306 -11.71 -12.82 -6.41
CA GLN A 306 -13.05 -12.34 -6.72
C GLN A 306 -13.99 -12.36 -5.51
N TYR A 307 -14.02 -13.46 -4.75
CA TYR A 307 -14.88 -13.56 -3.57
C TYR A 307 -14.43 -12.64 -2.44
N CYS A 308 -13.13 -12.50 -2.21
CA CYS A 308 -12.59 -11.57 -1.21
C CYS A 308 -12.82 -10.09 -1.59
N ASP A 309 -12.72 -9.75 -2.87
CA ASP A 309 -12.99 -8.41 -3.39
C ASP A 309 -14.48 -8.08 -3.20
N ASN A 310 -15.40 -8.99 -3.52
CA ASN A 310 -16.84 -8.80 -3.29
C ASN A 310 -17.19 -8.47 -1.83
N VAL A 311 -16.61 -9.22 -0.88
CA VAL A 311 -16.80 -8.95 0.56
C VAL A 311 -16.26 -7.57 0.93
N THR A 312 -15.10 -7.19 0.38
CA THR A 312 -14.48 -5.88 0.66
C THR A 312 -15.29 -4.73 0.09
N SER A 313 -15.76 -4.86 -1.15
CA SER A 313 -16.61 -3.86 -1.81
C SER A 313 -17.92 -3.66 -1.07
N GLN A 314 -18.57 -4.73 -0.60
CA GLN A 314 -19.81 -4.61 0.18
C GLN A 314 -19.57 -3.82 1.48
N VAL A 315 -18.51 -4.13 2.22
CA VAL A 315 -18.16 -3.39 3.46
C VAL A 315 -17.91 -1.91 3.17
N GLN A 316 -17.19 -1.60 2.08
CA GLN A 316 -16.93 -0.21 1.67
C GLN A 316 -18.21 0.54 1.30
N MET A 317 -19.09 -0.09 0.50
CA MET A 317 -20.36 0.51 0.08
C MET A 317 -21.29 0.76 1.27
N THR A 318 -21.37 -0.18 2.22
CA THR A 318 -22.14 0.02 3.46
C THR A 318 -21.59 1.17 4.29
N GLN A 319 -20.27 1.28 4.43
CA GLN A 319 -19.66 2.42 5.12
C GLN A 319 -19.96 3.75 4.42
N GLN A 320 -19.93 3.79 3.09
CA GLN A 320 -20.26 4.98 2.30
C GLN A 320 -21.72 5.40 2.48
N SER A 321 -22.66 4.45 2.45
CA SER A 321 -24.08 4.70 2.73
C SER A 321 -24.28 5.29 4.12
N ASN A 322 -23.65 4.69 5.15
CA ASN A 322 -23.73 5.18 6.53
C ASN A 322 -23.14 6.60 6.67
N LEU A 323 -22.08 6.92 5.93
CA LEU A 323 -21.52 8.28 5.91
C LEU A 323 -22.47 9.27 5.25
N GLN A 324 -23.14 8.90 4.15
CA GLN A 324 -24.13 9.74 3.48
C GLN A 324 -25.33 10.03 4.39
N GLU A 325 -25.86 9.02 5.08
CA GLU A 325 -26.94 9.21 6.05
C GLU A 325 -26.54 10.15 7.19
N ARG A 326 -25.31 9.99 7.70
CA ARG A 326 -24.76 10.89 8.73
C ARG A 326 -24.59 12.32 8.22
N GLN A 327 -24.14 12.49 6.97
CA GLN A 327 -24.04 13.80 6.34
C GLN A 327 -25.41 14.46 6.17
N ALA A 328 -26.41 13.71 5.70
CA ALA A 328 -27.78 14.19 5.54
C ALA A 328 -28.39 14.60 6.89
N ALA A 329 -28.19 13.79 7.94
CA ALA A 329 -28.64 14.13 9.30
C ALA A 329 -27.97 15.41 9.82
N ALA A 330 -26.67 15.57 9.60
CA ALA A 330 -25.94 16.78 9.99
C ALA A 330 -26.42 18.02 9.21
N GLN A 331 -26.65 17.89 7.90
CA GLN A 331 -27.19 18.97 7.07
C GLN A 331 -28.59 19.38 7.53
N ALA A 332 -29.48 18.41 7.81
CA ALA A 332 -30.83 18.67 8.32
C ALA A 332 -30.80 19.41 9.67
N ALA A 333 -29.87 19.07 10.55
CA ALA A 333 -29.69 19.77 11.83
C ALA A 333 -29.19 21.21 11.64
N LEU A 334 -28.25 21.43 10.71
CA LEU A 334 -27.67 22.76 10.43
C LEU A 334 -28.64 23.69 9.70
N LEU A 335 -29.53 23.16 8.84
CA LEU A 335 -30.57 23.95 8.17
C LEU A 335 -31.48 24.69 9.17
N ARG A 336 -31.74 24.11 10.36
CA ARG A 336 -32.51 24.76 11.43
C ARG A 336 -31.84 26.00 12.01
N MET A 337 -30.53 26.13 11.84
CA MET A 337 -29.73 27.26 12.33
C MET A 337 -29.48 28.31 11.25
N HIS A 338 -30.04 28.13 10.05
CA HIS A 338 -29.84 29.03 8.92
C HIS A 338 -30.48 30.39 9.20
N ARG A 339 -29.69 31.47 9.12
CA ARG A 339 -30.17 32.85 9.25
C ARG A 339 -30.63 33.38 7.89
N PRO A 340 -31.57 34.34 7.84
CA PRO A 340 -31.96 34.97 6.58
C PRO A 340 -30.77 35.70 5.93
N ARG A 341 -30.83 35.84 4.60
CA ARG A 341 -29.82 36.57 3.81
C ARG A 341 -29.71 38.02 4.30
N VAL A 342 -28.47 38.48 4.47
CA VAL A 342 -28.15 39.86 4.85
C VAL A 342 -28.15 40.74 3.60
N TYR A 343 -28.77 41.91 3.64
CA TYR A 343 -28.71 42.88 2.55
C TYR A 343 -27.31 43.55 2.52
N LEU A 344 -26.63 43.48 1.39
CA LEU A 344 -25.36 44.19 1.16
C LEU A 344 -25.52 45.10 -0.06
N GLU A 345 -25.57 46.41 0.18
CA GLU A 345 -25.83 47.42 -0.85
C GLU A 345 -24.96 47.27 -2.12
N PRO A 346 -23.62 47.08 -2.05
CA PRO A 346 -22.80 46.90 -3.25
C PRO A 346 -23.12 45.62 -4.04
N VAL A 347 -23.61 44.58 -3.38
CA VAL A 347 -23.99 43.33 -4.05
C VAL A 347 -25.29 43.55 -4.83
N GLU A 348 -26.26 44.21 -4.22
CA GLU A 348 -27.61 44.40 -4.76
C GLU A 348 -27.66 45.48 -5.84
N GLN A 349 -26.93 46.58 -5.66
CA GLN A 349 -26.95 47.72 -6.58
C GLN A 349 -25.87 47.64 -7.68
N GLU A 350 -24.74 46.98 -7.44
CA GLU A 350 -23.65 46.94 -8.43
C GLU A 350 -23.38 45.54 -9.01
N PHE A 351 -23.33 44.49 -8.18
CA PHE A 351 -22.92 43.16 -8.66
C PHE A 351 -24.04 42.43 -9.39
N LEU A 352 -25.20 42.25 -8.75
CA LEU A 352 -26.32 41.48 -9.32
C LEU A 352 -26.91 42.08 -10.60
N PRO A 353 -27.05 43.42 -10.75
CA PRO A 353 -27.60 44.01 -11.97
C PRO A 353 -26.77 43.71 -13.23
N GLN A 354 -25.49 43.39 -13.11
CA GLN A 354 -24.63 43.03 -14.26
C GLN A 354 -25.07 41.74 -14.97
N PHE A 355 -25.91 40.92 -14.33
CA PHE A 355 -26.43 39.67 -14.90
C PHE A 355 -27.78 39.85 -15.60
N GLN A 356 -28.37 41.06 -15.54
CA GLN A 356 -29.58 41.43 -16.28
C GLN A 356 -29.27 42.07 -17.65
N VAL A 357 -28.00 42.41 -17.90
CA VAL A 357 -27.53 43.06 -19.12
C VAL A 357 -26.47 42.19 -19.81
N ASP A 358 -26.49 42.18 -21.14
CA ASP A 358 -25.46 41.51 -21.93
C ASP A 358 -24.12 42.23 -21.83
N ALA A 359 -23.06 41.48 -21.51
CA ALA A 359 -21.72 42.03 -21.34
C ALA A 359 -20.67 40.99 -21.68
N PHE A 360 -19.69 41.35 -22.52
CA PHE A 360 -18.59 40.44 -22.89
C PHE A 360 -17.73 39.98 -21.70
N ARG A 361 -17.68 40.80 -20.64
CA ARG A 361 -16.96 40.53 -19.39
C ARG A 361 -17.71 41.16 -18.22
N ARG A 362 -17.82 40.45 -17.11
CA ARG A 362 -18.47 40.92 -15.88
C ARG A 362 -17.44 41.06 -14.75
N ARG A 363 -17.80 41.83 -13.72
CA ARG A 363 -17.02 41.87 -12.47
C ARG A 363 -17.34 40.60 -11.66
N PHE A 364 -16.40 40.16 -10.85
CA PHE A 364 -16.61 39.07 -9.89
C PHE A 364 -16.66 39.64 -8.47
N LEU A 365 -17.39 38.97 -7.58
CA LEU A 365 -17.57 39.38 -6.20
C LEU A 365 -16.45 38.82 -5.32
N VAL A 366 -15.89 39.64 -4.45
CA VAL A 366 -14.93 39.19 -3.43
C VAL A 366 -15.51 39.47 -2.05
N LEU A 367 -15.71 38.41 -1.27
CA LEU A 367 -16.21 38.50 0.10
C LEU A 367 -15.05 38.47 1.09
N ASP A 368 -14.68 39.65 1.61
CA ASP A 368 -13.64 39.78 2.64
C ASP A 368 -14.24 39.85 4.05
N GLY A 369 -13.63 39.15 4.99
CA GLY A 369 -14.02 39.18 6.39
C GLY A 369 -13.47 38.00 7.21
N PRO A 370 -13.50 38.08 8.56
CA PRO A 370 -13.09 36.99 9.45
C PRO A 370 -13.75 35.63 9.16
N THR A 371 -13.11 34.55 9.60
CA THR A 371 -13.69 33.19 9.58
C THR A 371 -14.97 33.13 10.41
N LYS A 372 -15.90 32.21 10.07
CA LYS A 372 -17.19 31.98 10.74
C LYS A 372 -18.28 33.05 10.57
N LEU A 373 -18.14 34.00 9.64
CA LEU A 373 -19.18 34.99 9.34
C LEU A 373 -20.23 34.52 8.29
N GLY A 374 -20.33 33.22 8.01
CA GLY A 374 -21.32 32.71 7.06
C GLY A 374 -21.12 33.14 5.61
N LYS A 375 -19.90 33.55 5.21
CA LYS A 375 -19.61 34.03 3.83
C LYS A 375 -20.03 33.06 2.74
N THR A 376 -19.77 31.76 2.92
CA THR A 376 -20.18 30.71 1.97
C THR A 376 -21.70 30.66 1.86
N ILE A 377 -22.40 30.64 3.00
CA ILE A 377 -23.87 30.61 3.05
C ILE A 377 -24.47 31.85 2.37
N PHE A 378 -23.90 33.03 2.63
CA PHE A 378 -24.31 34.26 1.97
C PHE A 378 -24.12 34.16 0.44
N ALA A 379 -22.96 33.70 -0.02
CA ALA A 379 -22.68 33.53 -1.45
C ALA A 379 -23.67 32.56 -2.12
N SER A 380 -23.94 31.40 -1.50
CA SER A 380 -24.91 30.43 -2.00
C SER A 380 -26.35 30.98 -2.01
N SER A 381 -26.70 31.88 -1.09
CA SER A 381 -28.02 32.52 -1.07
C SER A 381 -28.29 33.51 -2.22
N LEU A 382 -27.27 33.86 -3.01
CA LEU A 382 -27.44 34.75 -4.18
C LEU A 382 -28.13 34.03 -5.35
N ALA A 383 -27.80 32.75 -5.56
CA ALA A 383 -28.39 31.93 -6.62
C ALA A 383 -29.35 30.84 -6.11
N GLY A 384 -29.26 30.49 -4.82
CA GLY A 384 -29.86 29.28 -4.26
C GLY A 384 -28.80 28.18 -4.11
N PRO A 385 -28.80 27.38 -3.02
CA PRO A 385 -27.81 26.33 -2.80
C PRO A 385 -27.81 25.26 -3.90
N GLU A 386 -28.97 24.93 -4.46
CA GLU A 386 -29.16 24.02 -5.59
C GLU A 386 -28.60 24.56 -6.92
N HIS A 387 -28.43 25.88 -7.04
CA HIS A 387 -27.90 26.57 -8.22
C HIS A 387 -26.49 27.11 -8.00
N THR A 388 -25.82 26.73 -6.90
CA THR A 388 -24.49 27.20 -6.55
C THR A 388 -23.50 26.04 -6.50
N LEU A 389 -22.43 26.13 -7.29
CA LEU A 389 -21.30 25.20 -7.20
C LEU A 389 -20.26 25.74 -6.23
N GLU A 390 -20.02 25.06 -5.11
CA GLU A 390 -18.93 25.38 -4.18
C GLU A 390 -17.68 24.57 -4.50
N LEU A 391 -16.55 25.25 -4.65
CA LEU A 391 -15.26 24.65 -4.98
C LEU A 391 -14.25 24.92 -3.88
N ASN A 392 -13.64 23.85 -3.36
CA ASN A 392 -12.46 23.99 -2.51
C ASN A 392 -11.22 24.24 -3.40
N CYS A 393 -10.69 25.46 -3.36
CA CYS A 393 -9.51 25.88 -4.11
C CYS A 393 -8.23 25.93 -3.25
N ALA A 394 -8.27 25.38 -2.03
CA ALA A 394 -7.12 25.33 -1.13
C ALA A 394 -5.93 24.64 -1.79
N SER A 395 -4.79 25.33 -1.84
CA SER A 395 -3.54 24.85 -2.43
C SER A 395 -3.60 24.47 -3.93
N SER A 396 -4.71 24.75 -4.62
CA SER A 396 -4.81 24.49 -6.05
C SER A 396 -4.25 25.67 -6.87
N MET A 397 -3.67 25.35 -8.03
CA MET A 397 -3.22 26.35 -9.00
C MET A 397 -4.30 26.72 -10.02
N GLU A 398 -5.34 25.88 -10.15
CA GLU A 398 -6.45 26.03 -11.11
C GLU A 398 -7.74 25.43 -10.50
N PRO A 399 -8.92 26.05 -10.69
CA PRO A 399 -10.16 25.52 -10.14
C PRO A 399 -10.69 24.31 -10.93
N ASN A 400 -11.15 23.27 -10.22
CA ASN A 400 -11.79 22.11 -10.84
C ASN A 400 -13.28 22.41 -11.08
N LEU A 401 -13.67 22.50 -12.35
CA LEU A 401 -15.03 22.83 -12.79
C LEU A 401 -15.70 21.67 -13.54
N ARG A 402 -15.29 20.42 -13.30
CA ARG A 402 -15.90 19.26 -13.96
C ARG A 402 -17.36 19.04 -13.57
N ASP A 403 -17.71 19.39 -12.34
CA ASP A 403 -19.09 19.29 -11.85
C ASP A 403 -19.92 20.53 -12.22
N PHE A 404 -19.32 21.51 -12.91
CA PHE A 404 -20.04 22.69 -13.38
C PHE A 404 -20.92 22.35 -14.58
N ASN A 405 -22.20 22.66 -14.41
CA ASN A 405 -23.23 22.57 -15.43
C ASN A 405 -23.88 23.95 -15.59
N ASN A 406 -23.84 24.53 -16.81
CA ASN A 406 -24.37 25.85 -17.11
C ASN A 406 -25.91 25.91 -16.98
N ASP A 407 -26.61 24.81 -17.26
CA ASP A 407 -28.08 24.75 -17.17
C ASP A 407 -28.58 24.72 -15.72
N VAL A 408 -27.72 24.30 -14.78
CA VAL A 408 -28.06 24.16 -13.36
C VAL A 408 -27.48 25.30 -12.53
N HIS A 409 -26.21 25.62 -12.73
CA HIS A 409 -25.47 26.51 -11.82
C HIS A 409 -25.47 27.95 -12.33
N ARG A 410 -25.95 28.85 -11.47
CA ARG A 410 -25.96 30.31 -11.69
C ARG A 410 -24.85 31.02 -10.92
N ALA A 411 -24.25 30.36 -9.93
CA ALA A 411 -23.11 30.87 -9.17
C ALA A 411 -22.03 29.81 -8.97
N ILE A 412 -20.77 30.26 -8.93
CA ILE A 412 -19.61 29.47 -8.51
C ILE A 412 -18.94 30.18 -7.33
N VAL A 413 -18.80 29.47 -6.22
CA VAL A 413 -18.10 29.94 -5.02
C VAL A 413 -16.74 29.29 -4.97
N PHE A 414 -15.70 30.11 -5.12
CA PHE A 414 -14.31 29.69 -5.02
C PHE A 414 -13.83 29.85 -3.58
N ASP A 415 -13.91 28.78 -2.79
CA ASP A 415 -13.42 28.80 -1.41
C ASP A 415 -11.89 28.72 -1.38
N GLU A 416 -11.26 29.60 -0.60
CA GLU A 416 -9.80 29.69 -0.43
C GLU A 416 -8.98 29.90 -1.74
N ALA A 417 -9.57 30.45 -2.80
CA ALA A 417 -8.88 30.63 -4.08
C ALA A 417 -7.76 31.68 -4.02
N SER A 418 -6.51 31.27 -4.27
CA SER A 418 -5.35 32.17 -4.17
C SER A 418 -5.39 33.34 -5.17
N CYS A 419 -4.85 34.49 -4.78
CA CYS A 419 -4.66 35.62 -5.71
C CYS A 419 -3.90 35.22 -7.00
N ALA A 420 -2.98 34.26 -6.91
CA ALA A 420 -2.23 33.77 -8.06
C ALA A 420 -3.14 33.01 -9.04
N MET A 421 -4.06 32.19 -8.55
CA MET A 421 -5.06 31.50 -9.35
C MET A 421 -5.97 32.51 -10.07
N VAL A 422 -6.51 33.49 -9.34
CA VAL A 422 -7.38 34.53 -9.91
C VAL A 422 -6.66 35.31 -11.02
N LEU A 423 -5.40 35.71 -10.78
CA LEU A 423 -4.60 36.44 -11.78
C LEU A 423 -4.22 35.59 -12.99
N ARG A 424 -4.01 34.27 -12.82
CA ARG A 424 -3.69 33.35 -13.90
C ARG A 424 -4.92 33.06 -14.77
N HIS A 425 -6.09 32.95 -14.16
CA HIS A 425 -7.35 32.60 -14.82
C HIS A 425 -8.32 33.79 -14.93
N LYS A 426 -7.81 35.02 -15.17
CA LYS A 426 -8.64 36.24 -15.25
C LYS A 426 -9.85 36.11 -16.19
N LYS A 427 -9.68 35.43 -17.33
CA LYS A 427 -10.77 35.21 -18.29
C LYS A 427 -11.91 34.37 -17.70
N LEU A 428 -11.60 33.41 -16.83
CA LEU A 428 -12.57 32.60 -16.10
C LEU A 428 -13.37 33.45 -15.12
N PHE A 429 -12.67 34.18 -14.24
CA PHE A 429 -13.33 35.03 -13.25
C PHE A 429 -14.11 36.20 -13.87
N GLN A 430 -13.84 36.57 -15.12
CA GLN A 430 -14.59 37.60 -15.85
C GLN A 430 -15.83 37.07 -16.59
N GLY A 431 -16.08 35.75 -16.60
CA GLY A 431 -17.30 35.17 -17.17
C GLY A 431 -17.49 35.45 -18.66
N GLY A 432 -16.43 35.32 -19.47
CA GLY A 432 -16.46 35.67 -20.90
C GLY A 432 -17.41 34.81 -21.74
N VAL A 433 -17.83 35.35 -22.89
CA VAL A 433 -18.74 34.66 -23.85
C VAL A 433 -18.15 33.43 -24.54
N GLN A 434 -16.83 33.26 -24.50
CA GLN A 434 -16.13 32.15 -25.16
C GLN A 434 -15.88 31.00 -24.18
N PRO A 435 -16.00 29.73 -24.61
CA PRO A 435 -15.58 28.59 -23.81
C PRO A 435 -14.10 28.70 -23.42
N LEU A 436 -13.81 28.37 -22.17
CA LEU A 436 -12.47 28.38 -21.60
C LEU A 436 -11.96 26.96 -21.44
N GLU A 437 -10.72 26.73 -21.85
CA GLU A 437 -10.06 25.46 -21.63
C GLU A 437 -9.31 25.49 -20.30
N LEU A 438 -9.69 24.58 -19.40
CA LEU A 438 -9.07 24.39 -18.09
C LEU A 438 -8.35 23.04 -18.03
N ALA A 439 -7.48 22.87 -17.03
CA ALA A 439 -6.59 21.71 -16.89
C ALA A 439 -5.66 21.51 -18.11
N SER A 440 -5.28 22.63 -18.74
CA SER A 440 -4.32 22.64 -19.84
C SER A 440 -2.92 22.31 -19.30
N SER A 441 -2.54 21.05 -19.47
CA SER A 441 -1.19 20.53 -19.23
C SER A 441 -0.47 20.34 -20.56
N ASN A 442 0.85 20.08 -20.55
CA ASN A 442 1.62 19.83 -21.78
C ASN A 442 1.05 18.70 -22.66
N THR A 443 0.23 17.81 -22.10
CA THR A 443 -0.44 16.72 -22.81
C THR A 443 -1.90 17.01 -23.17
N ASN A 444 -2.52 18.04 -22.60
CA ASN A 444 -3.92 18.45 -22.77
C ASN A 444 -5.00 17.33 -22.59
N CYS A 445 -4.64 16.13 -22.13
CA CYS A 445 -5.52 14.95 -22.09
C CYS A 445 -6.63 15.00 -21.04
N TYR A 446 -6.46 15.82 -20.01
CA TYR A 446 -7.48 16.11 -19.02
C TYR A 446 -8.05 17.51 -19.19
N SER A 447 -7.74 18.18 -20.30
CA SER A 447 -8.32 19.48 -20.56
C SER A 447 -9.81 19.32 -20.79
N TYR A 448 -10.57 20.24 -20.24
CA TYR A 448 -12.00 20.29 -20.44
C TYR A 448 -12.37 21.74 -20.71
N LYS A 449 -13.36 21.90 -21.58
CA LYS A 449 -13.90 23.22 -21.91
C LYS A 449 -15.06 23.50 -20.98
N VAL A 450 -15.06 24.70 -20.41
CA VAL A 450 -16.15 25.20 -19.59
C VAL A 450 -16.62 26.51 -20.19
N TRP A 451 -17.93 26.64 -20.37
CA TRP A 451 -18.55 27.89 -20.76
C TRP A 451 -19.28 28.46 -19.54
N VAL A 452 -18.83 29.61 -19.07
CA VAL A 452 -19.27 30.22 -17.80
C VAL A 452 -19.94 31.59 -18.00
N TYR A 453 -20.45 31.84 -19.21
CA TYR A 453 -21.18 33.07 -19.49
C TYR A 453 -22.46 33.12 -18.65
N GLY A 454 -22.75 34.28 -18.06
CA GLY A 454 -23.94 34.46 -17.22
C GLY A 454 -23.81 33.96 -15.78
N THR A 455 -22.69 33.34 -15.42
CA THR A 455 -22.49 32.76 -14.09
C THR A 455 -21.82 33.75 -13.12
N MET A 456 -22.38 33.88 -11.92
CA MET A 456 -21.80 34.68 -10.84
C MET A 456 -20.50 34.05 -10.33
N MET A 457 -19.40 34.78 -10.43
CA MET A 457 -18.10 34.39 -9.91
C MET A 457 -17.89 35.01 -8.52
N ILE A 458 -17.75 34.19 -7.47
CA ILE A 458 -17.63 34.66 -6.09
C ILE A 458 -16.39 34.06 -5.43
N ASP A 459 -15.44 34.91 -5.02
CA ASP A 459 -14.22 34.52 -4.32
C ASP A 459 -14.31 34.85 -2.82
N LYS A 460 -13.89 33.91 -1.97
CA LYS A 460 -13.83 34.05 -0.51
C LYS A 460 -12.38 34.19 -0.07
N GLN A 461 -11.80 35.39 -0.19
CA GLN A 461 -10.43 35.64 0.30
C GLN A 461 -10.16 37.02 0.89
N HIS A 462 -9.16 37.05 1.79
CA HIS A 462 -8.36 38.19 2.25
C HIS A 462 -7.49 38.81 1.11
N LEU A 463 -8.09 39.01 -0.07
CA LEU A 463 -7.38 39.45 -1.27
C LEU A 463 -6.72 40.83 -1.06
N VAL A 464 -7.41 41.72 -0.33
CA VAL A 464 -6.95 43.09 -0.07
C VAL A 464 -5.70 43.13 0.81
N ALA A 465 -5.63 42.28 1.84
CA ALA A 465 -4.48 42.23 2.74
C ALA A 465 -3.23 41.61 2.09
N CYS A 466 -3.41 40.65 1.17
CA CYS A 466 -2.31 40.02 0.43
C CYS A 466 -1.78 40.93 -0.68
N LEU A 467 -2.66 41.59 -1.43
CA LEU A 467 -2.29 42.56 -2.47
C LEU A 467 -1.54 43.77 -1.88
N ARG A 468 -2.01 44.35 -0.77
CA ARG A 468 -1.30 45.46 -0.09
C ARG A 468 0.10 45.06 0.39
N ARG A 469 0.26 43.84 0.92
CA ARG A 469 1.57 43.29 1.31
C ARG A 469 2.48 43.07 0.11
N LYS A 470 1.96 42.57 -1.01
CA LYS A 470 2.74 42.30 -2.22
C LYS A 470 3.18 43.58 -2.94
N ILE A 471 2.32 44.60 -3.00
CA ILE A 471 2.67 45.93 -3.52
C ILE A 471 3.77 46.56 -2.64
N SER A 472 3.63 46.51 -1.32
CA SER A 472 4.64 47.01 -0.39
C SER A 472 5.98 46.28 -0.53
N SER A 473 5.94 44.96 -0.72
CA SER A 473 7.14 44.14 -0.97
C SER A 473 7.82 44.53 -2.28
N LEU A 474 7.07 44.69 -3.38
CA LEU A 474 7.61 45.06 -4.68
C LEU A 474 8.25 46.46 -4.66
N SER A 475 7.64 47.43 -3.97
CA SER A 475 8.22 48.77 -3.79
C SER A 475 9.52 48.73 -3.00
N ARG A 476 9.62 47.89 -1.96
CA ARG A 476 10.88 47.68 -1.21
C ARG A 476 11.96 47.02 -2.07
N THR A 477 11.59 46.02 -2.87
CA THR A 477 12.51 45.35 -3.79
C THR A 477 13.06 46.33 -4.83
N ARG A 478 12.20 47.15 -5.46
CA ARG A 478 12.62 48.18 -6.43
C ARG A 478 13.56 49.23 -5.83
N ARG A 479 13.30 49.70 -4.61
CA ARG A 479 14.20 50.63 -3.91
C ARG A 479 15.56 49.97 -3.62
N ALA A 480 15.55 48.71 -3.19
CA ALA A 480 16.77 47.95 -2.93
C ALA A 480 17.58 47.67 -4.22
N GLU A 481 16.91 47.44 -5.35
CA GLU A 481 17.56 47.27 -6.66
C GLU A 481 18.19 48.58 -7.14
N LYS A 482 17.46 49.70 -7.10
CA LYS A 482 17.99 51.02 -7.47
C LYS A 482 19.21 51.41 -6.60
N GLN A 483 19.18 51.10 -5.31
CA GLN A 483 20.30 51.35 -4.41
C GLN A 483 21.49 50.40 -4.66
N ARG A 484 21.26 49.18 -5.17
CA ARG A 484 22.33 48.28 -5.60
C ARG A 484 22.98 48.74 -6.90
N GLU A 485 22.20 49.25 -7.85
CA GLU A 485 22.72 49.83 -9.10
C GLU A 485 23.69 50.98 -8.81
N ALA A 486 23.33 51.91 -7.92
CA ALA A 486 24.20 53.00 -7.49
C ALA A 486 25.47 52.55 -6.74
N ASN A 487 25.49 51.32 -6.22
CA ASN A 487 26.58 50.76 -5.43
C ASN A 487 27.32 49.63 -6.14
N MET A 488 27.40 49.67 -7.48
CA MET A 488 28.10 48.64 -8.27
C MET A 488 27.61 47.21 -7.95
N GLY A 489 26.30 47.04 -7.79
CA GLY A 489 25.66 45.77 -7.43
C GLY A 489 25.80 45.34 -5.96
N LEU A 490 26.49 46.13 -5.12
CA LEU A 490 26.71 45.83 -3.71
C LEU A 490 25.55 46.36 -2.83
N ASN A 491 25.26 45.66 -1.74
CA ASN A 491 24.41 46.19 -0.68
C ASN A 491 25.22 47.13 0.26
N PRO A 492 24.56 48.01 1.05
CA PRO A 492 25.26 48.99 1.89
C PRO A 492 26.32 48.39 2.82
N ARG A 493 26.05 47.22 3.42
CA ARG A 493 27.04 46.52 4.26
C ARG A 493 28.24 46.05 3.44
N GLN A 494 28.03 45.56 2.22
CA GLN A 494 29.11 45.15 1.32
C GLN A 494 29.95 46.34 0.86
N VAL A 495 29.37 47.53 0.69
CA VAL A 495 30.09 48.78 0.39
C VAL A 495 31.06 49.11 1.52
N PHE A 496 30.63 49.02 2.79
CA PHE A 496 31.56 49.21 3.91
C PHE A 496 32.63 48.10 4.01
N VAL A 497 32.31 46.85 3.64
CA VAL A 497 33.32 45.78 3.58
C VAL A 497 34.34 46.04 2.47
N LEU A 498 33.89 46.52 1.30
CA LEU A 498 34.75 46.93 0.19
C LEU A 498 35.70 48.05 0.64
N LEU A 499 35.17 49.06 1.31
CA LEU A 499 35.94 50.18 1.83
C LEU A 499 36.95 49.72 2.89
N ALA A 500 36.53 48.88 3.84
CA ALA A 500 37.43 48.29 4.83
C ALA A 500 38.54 47.46 4.18
N ILE A 501 38.25 46.71 3.11
CA ILE A 501 39.28 45.98 2.36
C ILE A 501 40.31 46.97 1.80
N TYR A 502 39.85 48.03 1.12
CA TYR A 502 40.73 49.05 0.54
C TYR A 502 41.61 49.73 1.61
N VAL A 503 40.99 50.14 2.72
CA VAL A 503 41.68 50.79 3.86
C VAL A 503 42.72 49.88 4.50
N LEU A 504 42.42 48.58 4.65
CA LEU A 504 43.33 47.63 5.30
C LEU A 504 44.48 47.17 4.40
N THR A 505 44.33 47.27 3.07
CA THR A 505 45.36 46.80 2.14
C THR A 505 46.12 47.91 1.44
N GLY A 506 45.56 49.11 1.32
CA GLY A 506 46.10 50.21 0.51
C GLY A 506 46.17 49.90 -1.00
N ASP A 507 45.58 48.78 -1.43
CA ASP A 507 45.65 48.28 -2.80
C ASP A 507 44.25 48.20 -3.41
N PRO A 508 43.91 49.06 -4.40
CA PRO A 508 42.61 49.05 -5.06
C PRO A 508 42.33 47.73 -5.78
N ALA A 509 43.36 47.00 -6.25
CA ALA A 509 43.15 45.70 -6.91
C ALA A 509 42.49 44.66 -5.99
N VAL A 510 42.74 44.72 -4.67
CA VAL A 510 42.08 43.84 -3.69
C VAL A 510 40.58 44.13 -3.61
N ALA A 511 40.24 45.42 -3.63
CA ALA A 511 38.87 45.91 -3.55
C ALA A 511 38.11 45.58 -4.84
N LEU A 512 38.73 45.76 -6.00
CA LEU A 512 38.18 45.40 -7.32
C LEU A 512 37.82 43.90 -7.43
N GLU A 513 38.68 43.02 -6.91
CA GLU A 513 38.38 41.58 -6.86
C GLU A 513 37.17 41.27 -5.97
N TYR A 514 37.00 42.02 -4.87
CA TYR A 514 35.82 41.86 -4.01
C TYR A 514 34.53 42.27 -4.72
N ILE A 515 34.53 43.39 -5.45
CA ILE A 515 33.39 43.81 -6.29
C ILE A 515 33.04 42.70 -7.27
N SER A 516 34.05 42.22 -8.01
CA SER A 516 33.87 41.20 -9.05
C SER A 516 33.33 39.87 -8.48
N ALA A 517 33.70 39.51 -7.26
CA ALA A 517 33.24 38.29 -6.61
C ALA A 517 31.86 38.39 -5.94
N LYS A 518 31.37 39.61 -5.68
CA LYS A 518 30.12 39.86 -4.94
C LYS A 518 29.01 40.49 -5.76
N ALA A 519 29.35 41.19 -6.84
CA ALA A 519 28.38 41.66 -7.80
C ALA A 519 27.63 40.48 -8.45
N ALA A 520 26.33 40.66 -8.69
CA ALA A 520 25.53 39.66 -9.38
C ALA A 520 26.12 39.43 -10.78
N ARG A 521 26.48 38.17 -11.05
CA ARG A 521 27.25 37.72 -12.23
C ARG A 521 26.66 38.11 -13.59
N GLU A 522 25.39 38.53 -13.63
CA GLU A 522 24.61 38.72 -14.86
C GLU A 522 24.50 40.17 -15.35
N ARG A 523 25.07 41.18 -14.66
CA ARG A 523 24.90 42.60 -15.05
C ARG A 523 26.13 43.51 -14.99
N MET A 524 27.33 42.98 -14.73
CA MET A 524 28.54 43.79 -14.51
C MET A 524 29.74 43.44 -15.40
N GLU A 525 29.57 42.60 -16.42
CA GLU A 525 30.61 42.37 -17.43
C GLU A 525 30.88 43.63 -18.29
N GLU A 526 30.01 44.65 -18.23
CA GLU A 526 30.14 45.89 -19.01
C GLU A 526 30.92 47.04 -18.34
N ALA A 527 31.07 47.05 -17.01
CA ALA A 527 31.79 48.14 -16.34
C ALA A 527 33.31 47.93 -16.39
N ASP A 528 34.05 48.90 -16.94
CA ASP A 528 35.50 48.86 -17.08
C ASP A 528 36.20 48.77 -15.70
N ALA A 529 37.40 48.20 -15.68
CA ALA A 529 38.22 48.11 -14.48
C ALA A 529 38.53 49.50 -13.89
N GLU A 530 38.68 50.52 -14.75
CA GLU A 530 38.96 51.89 -14.32
C GLU A 530 37.75 52.54 -13.63
N ASP A 531 36.52 52.30 -14.11
CA ASP A 531 35.29 52.80 -13.46
C ASP A 531 35.11 52.23 -12.06
N LYS A 532 35.42 50.93 -11.89
CA LYS A 532 35.38 50.27 -10.58
C LYS A 532 36.44 50.82 -9.64
N LYS A 533 37.62 51.18 -10.16
CA LYS A 533 38.72 51.74 -9.38
C LYS A 533 38.37 53.14 -8.91
N ARG A 534 37.92 54.00 -9.84
CA ARG A 534 37.41 55.34 -9.55
C ARG A 534 36.29 55.31 -8.53
N TYR A 535 35.34 54.37 -8.63
CA TYR A 535 34.27 54.20 -7.64
C TYR A 535 34.81 53.92 -6.23
N VAL A 536 35.82 53.04 -6.08
CA VAL A 536 36.43 52.73 -4.77
C VAL A 536 37.16 53.95 -4.20
N GLU A 537 37.92 54.66 -5.04
CA GLU A 537 38.66 55.86 -4.65
C GLU A 537 37.72 57.00 -4.24
N GLU A 538 36.69 57.27 -5.04
CA GLU A 538 35.66 58.26 -4.70
C GLU A 538 34.90 57.88 -3.43
N LEU A 539 34.58 56.60 -3.23
CA LEU A 539 33.93 56.13 -2.01
C LEU A 539 34.82 56.37 -0.79
N TYR A 540 36.13 56.13 -0.90
CA TYR A 540 37.09 56.43 0.17
C TYR A 540 37.18 57.93 0.45
N LEU A 541 37.32 58.76 -0.58
CA LEU A 541 37.39 60.22 -0.44
C LEU A 541 36.12 60.84 0.14
N LYS A 542 34.94 60.26 -0.16
CA LYS A 542 33.63 60.72 0.36
C LYS A 542 33.34 60.24 1.79
N THR A 543 34.10 59.28 2.31
CA THR A 543 33.87 58.74 3.66
C THR A 543 34.60 59.60 4.70
N SER A 544 33.95 59.91 5.82
CA SER A 544 34.57 60.70 6.89
C SER A 544 35.77 59.97 7.52
N LEU A 545 36.73 60.73 8.04
CA LEU A 545 37.90 60.17 8.73
C LEU A 545 37.52 59.32 9.94
N GLU A 546 36.46 59.69 10.67
CA GLU A 546 35.93 58.91 11.79
C GLU A 546 35.41 57.54 11.33
N ASP A 547 34.68 57.51 10.21
CA ASP A 547 34.20 56.27 9.63
C ASP A 547 35.35 55.39 9.13
N ILE A 548 36.39 55.99 8.51
CA ILE A 548 37.59 55.26 8.08
C ILE A 548 38.33 54.67 9.29
N ALA A 549 38.53 55.45 10.35
CA ALA A 549 39.15 54.99 11.59
C ALA A 549 38.34 53.84 12.22
N SER A 550 37.00 53.94 12.23
CA SER A 550 36.13 52.87 12.75
C SER A 550 36.21 51.57 11.94
N LEU A 551 36.57 51.64 10.66
CA LEU A 551 36.78 50.46 9.81
C LEU A 551 38.15 49.81 10.01
N GLN A 552 39.09 50.46 10.70
CA GLN A 552 40.40 49.92 11.09
C GLN A 552 40.41 49.32 12.49
N ASP A 553 39.47 49.73 13.35
CA ASP A 553 39.37 49.28 14.74
C ASP A 553 38.82 47.83 14.85
N PRO A 554 39.62 46.85 15.31
CA PRO A 554 39.17 45.47 15.50
C PRO A 554 38.15 45.31 16.65
N SER A 555 38.04 46.28 17.55
CA SER A 555 37.15 46.30 18.72
C SER A 555 35.97 47.28 18.59
N GLY A 556 35.95 48.10 17.54
CA GLY A 556 35.00 49.19 17.41
C GLY A 556 33.58 48.79 17.00
N SER A 557 32.71 49.79 16.86
CA SER A 557 31.30 49.65 16.47
C SER A 557 31.09 48.91 15.14
N ARG A 558 32.11 48.89 14.27
CA ARG A 558 32.10 48.20 12.97
C ARG A 558 32.90 46.90 12.94
N GLN A 559 33.19 46.28 14.09
CA GLN A 559 33.94 45.01 14.18
C GLN A 559 33.45 43.92 13.21
N GLY A 560 32.13 43.80 12.99
CA GLY A 560 31.57 42.82 12.05
C GLY A 560 31.97 43.04 10.59
N ILE A 561 32.17 44.29 10.17
CA ILE A 561 32.66 44.67 8.85
C ILE A 561 34.16 44.37 8.76
N TYR A 562 34.94 44.82 9.74
CA TYR A 562 36.38 44.56 9.86
C TYR A 562 36.71 43.06 9.76
N LYS A 563 36.06 42.22 10.58
CA LYS A 563 36.24 40.75 10.56
C LYS A 563 35.86 40.13 9.22
N THR A 564 34.94 40.74 8.47
CA THR A 564 34.55 40.25 7.14
C THR A 564 35.59 40.64 6.09
N ALA A 565 36.11 41.87 6.14
CA ALA A 565 37.20 42.33 5.29
C ALA A 565 38.48 41.51 5.50
N GLN A 566 38.91 41.30 6.75
CA GLN A 566 40.07 40.46 7.06
C GLN A 566 39.92 39.03 6.56
N ARG A 567 38.74 38.42 6.72
CA ARG A 567 38.48 37.07 6.19
C ARG A 567 38.57 37.02 4.67
N TRP A 568 38.18 38.08 3.97
CA TRP A 568 38.35 38.19 2.52
C TRP A 568 39.82 38.32 2.13
N ILE A 569 40.56 39.21 2.79
CA ILE A 569 42.00 39.44 2.54
C ILE A 569 42.78 38.14 2.76
N ALA A 570 42.56 37.45 3.89
CA ALA A 570 43.18 36.16 4.18
C ALA A 570 42.86 35.10 3.11
N ARG A 571 41.61 35.07 2.63
CA ARG A 571 41.20 34.17 1.55
C ARG A 571 41.90 34.48 0.24
N ARG A 572 42.06 35.76 -0.12
CA ARG A 572 42.78 36.20 -1.32
C ARG A 572 44.26 35.80 -1.24
N ARG A 573 44.93 36.06 -0.11
CA ARG A 573 46.33 35.66 0.11
C ARG A 573 46.51 34.14 0.01
N THR A 574 45.61 33.38 0.62
CA THR A 574 45.59 31.90 0.50
C THR A 574 45.37 31.45 -0.95
N ARG A 575 44.52 32.16 -1.71
CA ARG A 575 44.33 31.95 -3.14
C ARG A 575 45.64 32.18 -3.91
N ASN A 576 46.35 33.26 -3.63
CA ASN A 576 47.62 33.56 -4.29
C ASN A 576 48.67 32.49 -3.99
N PHE A 577 48.74 32.01 -2.74
CA PHE A 577 49.56 30.84 -2.39
C PHE A 577 49.21 29.62 -3.25
N VAL A 578 47.92 29.29 -3.40
CA VAL A 578 47.48 28.17 -4.25
C VAL A 578 47.86 28.40 -5.71
N CYS A 579 47.69 29.61 -6.24
CA CYS A 579 48.09 29.94 -7.61
C CYS A 579 49.60 29.78 -7.81
N ASN A 580 50.41 30.27 -6.87
CA ASN A 580 51.87 30.16 -6.93
C ASN A 580 52.34 28.71 -6.88
N MET A 581 51.76 27.91 -5.97
CA MET A 581 52.02 26.47 -5.90
C MET A 581 51.64 25.76 -7.21
N ASN A 582 50.47 26.07 -7.77
CA ASN A 582 50.05 25.49 -9.05
C ASN A 582 50.96 25.93 -10.21
N ALA A 583 51.48 27.16 -10.19
CA ALA A 583 52.38 27.67 -11.23
C ALA A 583 53.72 26.91 -11.26
N ILE A 584 54.20 26.44 -10.11
CA ILE A 584 55.38 25.57 -10.00
C ILE A 584 55.05 24.07 -10.13
N GLY A 585 53.84 23.74 -10.57
CA GLY A 585 53.41 22.35 -10.83
C GLY A 585 53.00 21.55 -9.58
N VAL A 586 52.87 22.19 -8.42
CA VAL A 586 52.52 21.52 -7.15
C VAL A 586 51.09 21.87 -6.73
N ALA A 587 50.21 20.87 -6.60
CA ALA A 587 48.85 21.08 -6.08
C ALA A 587 48.84 20.96 -4.53
N PRO A 588 48.60 22.05 -3.77
CA PRO A 588 48.64 21.98 -2.32
C PRO A 588 47.45 21.17 -1.76
N SER A 589 47.70 20.41 -0.69
CA SER A 589 46.68 19.61 0.00
C SER A 589 45.63 20.51 0.67
N SER A 590 44.44 19.97 0.96
CA SER A 590 43.40 20.73 1.67
C SER A 590 43.86 21.22 3.06
N GLU A 591 44.80 20.50 3.67
CA GLU A 591 45.40 20.84 4.96
C GLU A 591 46.42 21.97 4.82
N GLN A 592 47.32 21.91 3.83
CA GLN A 592 48.26 23.00 3.52
C GLN A 592 47.53 24.31 3.21
N VAL A 593 46.43 24.25 2.44
CA VAL A 593 45.60 25.43 2.14
C VAL A 593 44.92 25.98 3.38
N ALA A 594 44.47 25.12 4.30
CA ALA A 594 43.87 25.55 5.55
C ALA A 594 44.90 26.13 6.53
N GLU A 595 46.10 25.56 6.58
CA GLU A 595 47.20 26.05 7.39
C GLU A 595 47.70 27.42 6.92
N GLU A 596 47.84 27.59 5.60
CA GLU A 596 48.17 28.90 5.05
C GLU A 596 47.08 29.93 5.35
N TYR A 597 45.80 29.53 5.30
CA TYR A 597 44.70 30.41 5.72
C TYR A 597 44.77 30.79 7.20
N ARG A 598 45.16 29.86 8.09
CA ARG A 598 45.35 30.13 9.53
C ARG A 598 46.46 31.14 9.79
N LYS A 599 47.58 31.06 9.07
CA LYS A 599 48.66 32.05 9.17
C LYS A 599 48.20 33.47 8.82
N GLN A 600 47.24 33.58 7.89
CA GLN A 600 46.76 34.86 7.38
C GLN A 600 45.53 35.41 8.12
N SER A 601 44.91 34.64 9.02
CA SER A 601 43.70 35.06 9.73
C SER A 601 43.74 34.63 11.20
N ALA A 602 43.57 35.58 12.11
CA ALA A 602 43.33 35.30 13.53
C ALA A 602 41.98 34.57 13.79
N SER A 603 41.13 34.40 12.76
CA SER A 603 39.89 33.63 12.84
C SER A 603 40.18 32.14 12.71
N SER A 604 39.71 31.35 13.67
CA SER A 604 39.80 29.88 13.62
C SER A 604 39.15 29.32 12.35
N VAL A 605 39.84 28.36 11.71
CA VAL A 605 39.22 27.48 10.70
C VAL A 605 38.14 26.67 11.43
N PRO A 606 36.94 26.46 10.85
CA PRO A 606 35.77 26.04 11.62
C PRO A 606 35.90 24.71 12.38
N THR A 607 36.84 23.83 12.05
CA THR A 607 37.13 22.60 12.81
C THR A 607 38.54 22.09 12.49
N THR A 608 39.12 21.29 13.40
CA THR A 608 40.27 20.41 13.13
C THR A 608 39.84 19.04 12.58
N ASP A 609 38.55 18.72 12.60
CA ASP A 609 38.05 17.45 12.08
C ASP A 609 38.10 17.37 10.55
N ALA A 610 38.34 16.17 10.03
CA ALA A 610 38.47 15.95 8.59
C ALA A 610 37.20 16.33 7.80
N ARG A 611 36.02 16.30 8.43
CA ARG A 611 34.74 16.62 7.79
C ARG A 611 34.58 18.13 7.58
N GLY A 612 34.86 18.93 8.60
CA GLY A 612 34.77 20.38 8.50
C GLY A 612 35.89 20.97 7.65
N LEU A 613 37.10 20.37 7.65
CA LEU A 613 38.15 20.72 6.70
C LEU A 613 37.66 20.54 5.25
N ARG A 614 37.07 19.38 4.91
CA ARG A 614 36.49 19.14 3.56
C ARG A 614 35.38 20.14 3.21
N ALA A 615 34.49 20.44 4.14
CA ALA A 615 33.40 21.39 3.92
C ALA A 615 33.91 22.83 3.74
N TRP A 616 34.93 23.22 4.52
CA TRP A 616 35.60 24.51 4.38
C TRP A 616 36.34 24.60 3.04
N SER A 617 37.16 23.61 2.68
CA SER A 617 37.89 23.60 1.40
C SER A 617 36.94 23.59 0.20
N SER A 618 35.77 22.94 0.30
CA SER A 618 34.70 23.02 -0.72
C SER A 618 34.12 24.43 -0.87
N ARG A 619 33.89 25.13 0.24
CA ARG A 619 33.41 26.53 0.22
C ARG A 619 34.48 27.50 -0.30
N PHE A 620 35.74 27.31 0.09
CA PHE A 620 36.88 28.06 -0.43
C PHE A 620 37.00 27.89 -1.96
N ARG A 621 36.97 26.65 -2.45
CA ARG A 621 36.97 26.33 -3.89
C ARG A 621 35.86 27.04 -4.66
N ARG A 622 34.63 26.96 -4.16
CA ARG A 622 33.46 27.61 -4.80
C ARG A 622 33.58 29.13 -4.84
N SER A 623 34.20 29.74 -3.83
CA SER A 623 34.32 31.21 -3.73
C SER A 623 35.25 31.81 -4.80
N PHE A 624 36.20 31.02 -5.33
CA PHE A 624 37.18 31.47 -6.31
C PHE A 624 37.23 30.60 -7.58
N ALA A 625 36.23 29.74 -7.77
CA ALA A 625 36.14 28.79 -8.88
C ALA A 625 37.38 27.86 -9.07
N PHE A 626 38.13 27.56 -8.00
CA PHE A 626 39.30 26.68 -8.07
C PHE A 626 38.95 25.20 -8.00
N ARG A 627 39.71 24.37 -8.72
CA ARG A 627 39.79 22.93 -8.50
C ARG A 627 41.08 22.59 -7.75
N LEU A 628 41.00 22.45 -6.42
CA LEU A 628 42.10 21.84 -5.65
C LEU A 628 42.12 20.34 -5.96
N GLY A 629 43.25 19.83 -6.44
CA GLY A 629 43.54 18.39 -6.50
C GLY A 629 43.52 17.72 -7.89
N LYS A 630 43.46 18.46 -9.00
CA LYS A 630 43.84 17.91 -10.31
C LYS A 630 44.56 18.99 -11.09
N MET A 631 45.83 18.73 -11.45
CA MET A 631 46.43 19.38 -12.61
C MET A 631 45.37 19.41 -13.71
N LYS A 632 45.06 20.58 -14.25
CA LYS A 632 44.58 20.60 -15.63
C LYS A 632 45.78 20.09 -16.40
N ALA A 633 45.74 18.83 -16.84
CA ALA A 633 46.50 18.47 -18.00
C ALA A 633 46.21 19.58 -19.02
N ALA A 634 47.26 20.30 -19.42
CA ALA A 634 47.18 21.11 -20.62
C ALA A 634 46.58 20.22 -21.72
N LYS A 635 45.74 20.82 -22.59
CA LYS A 635 44.97 20.14 -23.63
C LYS A 635 45.71 18.92 -24.20
N PRO A 636 45.01 17.79 -24.37
CA PRO A 636 45.25 17.00 -25.56
C PRO A 636 43.91 16.78 -26.24
N VAL A 637 43.62 17.63 -27.23
CA VAL A 637 42.72 17.23 -28.32
C VAL A 637 43.32 16.00 -29.04
N GLU A 638 44.63 15.78 -28.91
CA GLU A 638 45.37 14.61 -29.41
C GLU A 638 45.04 13.27 -28.72
N ASP A 639 44.55 13.25 -27.47
CA ASP A 639 44.39 11.99 -26.70
C ASP A 639 43.06 11.28 -26.97
N VAL A 640 42.03 12.00 -27.45
CA VAL A 640 40.72 11.37 -27.77
C VAL A 640 40.85 10.44 -28.98
N CYS A 641 41.51 10.90 -30.05
CA CYS A 641 41.76 10.08 -31.23
C CYS A 641 42.66 8.90 -30.91
N ALA A 642 43.75 9.11 -30.16
CA ALA A 642 44.63 8.04 -29.72
C ALA A 642 43.86 6.98 -28.91
N LYS A 643 43.09 7.37 -27.89
CA LYS A 643 42.26 6.43 -27.11
C LYS A 643 41.22 5.69 -27.95
N ALA A 644 40.60 6.36 -28.91
CA ALA A 644 39.62 5.74 -29.80
C ALA A 644 40.29 4.69 -30.70
N VAL A 645 41.43 5.04 -31.32
CA VAL A 645 42.23 4.11 -32.12
C VAL A 645 42.62 2.91 -31.27
N LEU A 646 43.17 3.12 -30.08
CA LEU A 646 43.64 2.03 -29.22
C LEU A 646 42.49 1.11 -28.76
N PHE A 647 41.32 1.67 -28.47
CA PHE A 647 40.11 0.89 -28.18
C PHE A 647 39.71 -0.01 -29.35
N TRP A 648 39.67 0.52 -30.59
CA TRP A 648 39.32 -0.28 -31.77
C TRP A 648 40.38 -1.31 -32.13
N ARG A 649 41.67 -1.00 -31.91
CA ARG A 649 42.76 -1.98 -32.06
C ARG A 649 42.60 -3.14 -31.06
N HIS A 650 42.18 -2.85 -29.82
CA HIS A 650 41.88 -3.89 -28.82
C HIS A 650 40.65 -4.71 -29.23
N ALA A 651 39.60 -4.05 -29.70
CA ALA A 651 38.39 -4.71 -30.20
C ALA A 651 38.72 -5.70 -31.32
N ALA A 652 39.48 -5.26 -32.33
CA ALA A 652 39.93 -6.10 -33.44
C ALA A 652 40.81 -7.28 -32.98
N TRP A 653 41.66 -7.07 -31.95
CA TRP A 653 42.42 -8.16 -31.34
C TRP A 653 41.53 -9.20 -30.66
N LEU A 654 40.51 -8.77 -29.91
CA LEU A 654 39.54 -9.66 -29.28
C LEU A 654 38.74 -10.45 -30.32
N GLU A 655 38.32 -9.83 -31.42
CA GLU A 655 37.63 -10.52 -32.51
C GLU A 655 38.48 -11.64 -33.10
N ARG A 656 39.76 -11.36 -33.37
CA ARG A 656 40.71 -12.36 -33.91
C ARG A 656 41.03 -13.48 -32.93
N SER A 657 41.01 -13.16 -31.64
CA SER A 657 41.29 -14.15 -30.58
C SER A 657 40.13 -15.12 -30.36
N SER A 658 38.99 -14.88 -31.01
CA SER A 658 37.80 -15.72 -30.93
C SER A 658 37.70 -16.68 -32.11
N ALA A 659 37.42 -17.96 -31.85
CA ALA A 659 36.98 -18.91 -32.88
C ALA A 659 35.47 -18.82 -33.20
N LYS A 660 34.75 -17.94 -32.51
CA LYS A 660 33.30 -17.72 -32.62
C LYS A 660 33.01 -16.32 -33.16
N GLN A 661 31.82 -16.12 -33.72
CA GLN A 661 31.42 -14.83 -34.28
C GLN A 661 31.29 -13.77 -33.17
N PRO A 662 32.02 -12.64 -33.22
CA PRO A 662 32.00 -11.64 -32.16
C PRO A 662 30.65 -10.93 -32.07
N VAL A 663 30.18 -10.66 -30.84
CA VAL A 663 28.98 -9.86 -30.55
C VAL A 663 29.30 -8.87 -29.44
N TYR A 664 29.17 -7.59 -29.73
CA TYR A 664 29.40 -6.52 -28.77
C TYR A 664 28.18 -6.31 -27.87
N ILE A 665 28.41 -6.28 -26.56
CA ILE A 665 27.37 -6.15 -25.54
C ILE A 665 27.72 -4.99 -24.64
N ASN A 666 26.93 -3.93 -24.70
CA ASN A 666 27.15 -2.76 -23.86
C ASN A 666 26.61 -2.99 -22.44
N ILE A 667 27.42 -2.75 -21.40
CA ILE A 667 27.01 -2.76 -19.99
C ILE A 667 27.42 -1.44 -19.33
N ASP A 668 26.47 -0.76 -18.69
CA ASP A 668 26.66 0.56 -18.06
C ASP A 668 26.22 0.56 -16.57
N GLU A 669 26.68 1.55 -15.80
CA GLU A 669 26.37 1.78 -14.37
C GLU A 669 24.85 1.90 -14.08
N THR A 670 24.04 2.20 -15.10
CA THR A 670 22.58 2.30 -14.99
C THR A 670 21.84 1.07 -15.55
N ALA A 671 22.04 -0.09 -14.93
CA ALA A 671 21.11 -1.20 -15.07
C ALA A 671 19.81 -0.88 -14.30
N LEU A 672 18.83 -0.28 -14.98
CA LEU A 672 17.55 0.11 -14.39
C LEU A 672 16.75 -1.13 -13.95
N ALA A 673 16.70 -1.35 -12.64
CA ALA A 673 15.77 -2.27 -12.01
C ALA A 673 14.51 -1.52 -11.55
N TYR A 674 13.38 -1.67 -12.26
CA TYR A 674 12.03 -1.47 -11.69
C TYR A 674 10.99 -2.29 -12.48
N SER A 675 10.71 -3.50 -12.02
CA SER A 675 9.43 -4.19 -12.27
C SER A 675 8.96 -4.77 -10.94
N PHE A 676 7.78 -4.38 -10.49
CA PHE A 676 7.14 -4.88 -9.27
C PHE A 676 6.20 -6.07 -9.54
N HIS A 677 6.13 -6.58 -10.78
CA HIS A 677 5.21 -7.68 -11.13
C HIS A 677 5.87 -8.74 -12.01
N ALA A 678 5.66 -10.01 -11.65
CA ALA A 678 5.99 -11.15 -12.47
C ALA A 678 5.07 -11.19 -13.71
N ALA A 679 5.65 -11.05 -14.89
CA ALA A 679 5.01 -11.34 -16.17
C ALA A 679 5.67 -12.58 -16.80
N PRO A 680 4.98 -13.30 -17.72
CA PRO A 680 5.61 -14.38 -18.48
C PRO A 680 6.87 -13.87 -19.19
N GLY A 681 8.04 -14.48 -18.91
CA GLY A 681 9.35 -14.04 -19.43
C GLY A 681 10.16 -13.11 -18.52
N LEU A 682 9.67 -12.80 -17.31
CA LEU A 682 10.34 -11.93 -16.33
C LEU A 682 10.88 -12.74 -15.14
N ILE A 683 12.18 -12.62 -14.85
CA ILE A 683 12.84 -13.32 -13.72
C ILE A 683 13.05 -12.32 -12.57
N GLN A 684 12.19 -12.36 -11.55
CA GLN A 684 12.36 -11.59 -10.32
C GLN A 684 12.90 -12.51 -9.22
N ARG A 685 14.11 -12.25 -8.68
CA ARG A 685 14.68 -13.04 -7.57
C ARG A 685 15.45 -12.19 -6.57
N LYS A 686 15.23 -12.47 -5.28
CA LYS A 686 15.98 -11.87 -4.16
C LYS A 686 17.40 -12.46 -4.10
N PHE A 687 18.39 -11.62 -3.80
CA PHE A 687 19.84 -11.84 -3.98
C PHE A 687 20.51 -12.92 -3.09
N HIS A 688 19.77 -13.87 -2.54
CA HIS A 688 20.29 -14.87 -1.59
C HIS A 688 20.61 -16.24 -2.20
N ALA A 689 20.36 -16.50 -3.48
CA ALA A 689 20.64 -17.79 -4.13
C ALA A 689 21.35 -17.62 -5.48
N GLU A 690 22.24 -18.56 -5.84
CA GLU A 690 22.84 -18.65 -7.18
C GLU A 690 21.73 -18.65 -8.26
N VAL A 691 21.85 -17.75 -9.24
CA VAL A 691 20.87 -17.62 -10.33
C VAL A 691 21.25 -18.62 -11.43
N GLN A 692 20.44 -19.67 -11.60
CA GLN A 692 20.49 -20.56 -12.76
C GLN A 692 19.32 -20.24 -13.69
N ILE A 693 19.61 -19.85 -14.94
CA ILE A 693 18.58 -19.71 -15.98
C ILE A 693 18.20 -21.11 -16.48
N ARG A 694 16.92 -21.48 -16.39
CA ARG A 694 16.43 -22.71 -17.02
C ARG A 694 16.07 -22.44 -18.48
N PRO A 695 16.16 -23.43 -19.38
CA PRO A 695 15.77 -23.26 -20.78
C PRO A 695 14.36 -22.70 -20.98
N GLN A 696 13.42 -23.04 -20.07
CA GLN A 696 12.06 -22.52 -20.08
C GLN A 696 11.90 -21.05 -19.68
N ASP A 697 12.87 -20.47 -18.97
CA ASP A 697 12.84 -19.07 -18.50
C ASP A 697 13.21 -18.10 -19.64
N ALA A 698 13.88 -18.61 -20.67
CA ALA A 698 14.25 -17.88 -21.87
C ALA A 698 13.18 -18.07 -22.97
N ARG A 699 12.00 -17.46 -22.84
CA ARG A 699 10.98 -17.40 -23.90
C ARG A 699 10.82 -15.95 -24.36
N GLY A 700 11.17 -15.68 -25.63
CA GLY A 700 11.14 -14.33 -26.22
C GLY A 700 12.52 -13.71 -26.48
N CYS A 701 12.51 -12.51 -27.05
CA CYS A 701 13.67 -11.69 -27.47
C CYS A 701 14.14 -10.70 -26.39
N ILE A 702 13.44 -10.59 -25.25
CA ILE A 702 13.78 -9.67 -24.16
C ILE A 702 13.74 -10.45 -22.84
N THR A 703 14.78 -10.30 -22.01
CA THR A 703 14.85 -10.86 -20.65
C THR A 703 15.12 -9.74 -19.67
N HIS A 704 14.19 -9.51 -18.74
CA HIS A 704 14.32 -8.50 -17.70
C HIS A 704 14.87 -9.09 -16.41
N VAL A 705 15.86 -8.42 -15.82
CA VAL A 705 16.47 -8.76 -14.53
C VAL A 705 16.36 -7.54 -13.62
N ALA A 706 15.67 -7.70 -12.49
CA ALA A 706 15.50 -6.63 -11.50
C ALA A 706 16.31 -6.94 -10.24
N LEU A 707 17.04 -5.93 -9.73
CA LEU A 707 17.83 -5.98 -8.50
C LEU A 707 17.22 -5.05 -7.43
N ASP A 708 17.49 -5.33 -6.15
CA ASP A 708 16.92 -4.58 -5.01
C ASP A 708 17.46 -3.14 -4.88
N SER A 709 18.49 -2.76 -5.64
CA SER A 709 19.05 -1.40 -5.64
C SER A 709 19.36 -0.91 -7.05
N SER A 710 19.19 0.39 -7.27
CA SER A 710 19.53 1.08 -8.52
C SER A 710 21.01 1.41 -8.68
N TRP A 711 21.86 1.04 -7.71
CA TRP A 711 23.30 1.31 -7.74
C TRP A 711 24.08 0.07 -8.17
N ASN A 712 24.91 0.20 -9.22
CA ASN A 712 25.76 -0.89 -9.64
C ASN A 712 26.90 -1.10 -8.63
N SER A 713 27.19 -2.37 -8.30
CA SER A 713 28.28 -2.76 -7.40
C SER A 713 29.09 -3.87 -8.04
N ALA A 714 30.33 -4.10 -7.58
CA ALA A 714 31.13 -5.23 -8.05
C ALA A 714 30.37 -6.57 -7.93
N ARG A 715 29.59 -6.75 -6.85
CA ARG A 715 28.75 -7.94 -6.64
C ARG A 715 27.61 -8.03 -7.66
N HIS A 716 26.98 -6.91 -8.00
CA HIS A 716 25.94 -6.87 -9.03
C HIS A 716 26.53 -7.23 -10.40
N MET A 717 27.68 -6.68 -10.75
CA MET A 717 28.39 -7.00 -11.98
C MET A 717 28.79 -8.47 -12.09
N VAL A 718 29.34 -9.09 -11.04
CA VAL A 718 29.63 -10.53 -11.02
C VAL A 718 28.38 -11.35 -11.35
N SER A 719 27.24 -10.97 -10.76
CA SER A 719 25.97 -11.67 -10.98
C SER A 719 25.45 -11.49 -12.41
N LEU A 720 25.57 -10.28 -12.96
CA LEU A 720 25.19 -9.98 -14.34
C LEU A 720 26.06 -10.72 -15.36
N LEU A 721 27.38 -10.76 -15.16
CA LEU A 721 28.30 -11.50 -16.02
C LEU A 721 28.07 -13.02 -15.92
N THR A 722 27.76 -13.52 -14.72
CA THR A 722 27.36 -14.93 -14.52
C THR A 722 26.16 -15.28 -15.39
N LEU A 723 25.13 -14.44 -15.34
CA LEU A 723 23.90 -14.60 -16.10
C LEU A 723 24.15 -14.51 -17.61
N LEU A 724 24.90 -13.50 -18.04
CA LEU A 724 25.22 -13.27 -19.45
C LEU A 724 26.02 -14.44 -20.04
N GLY A 725 27.01 -14.94 -19.30
CA GLY A 725 27.77 -16.12 -19.67
C GLY A 725 26.92 -17.38 -19.83
N GLN A 726 26.02 -17.63 -18.87
CA GLN A 726 25.07 -18.75 -18.98
C GLN A 726 24.19 -18.62 -20.23
N LEU A 727 23.69 -17.41 -20.50
CA LEU A 727 22.84 -17.14 -21.65
C LEU A 727 23.58 -17.40 -22.97
N PHE A 728 24.79 -16.88 -23.13
CA PHE A 728 25.58 -17.08 -24.34
C PHE A 728 25.95 -18.55 -24.54
N ARG A 729 26.28 -19.25 -23.46
CA ARG A 729 26.58 -20.69 -23.52
C ARG A 729 25.37 -21.51 -23.96
N ILE A 730 24.16 -21.17 -23.50
CA ILE A 730 22.95 -21.98 -23.74
C ILE A 730 22.29 -21.61 -25.07
N ARG A 731 22.14 -20.31 -25.38
CA ARG A 731 21.34 -19.84 -26.51
C ARG A 731 22.14 -19.38 -27.71
N PHE A 732 23.36 -18.91 -27.49
CA PHE A 732 24.17 -18.25 -28.51
C PHE A 732 25.58 -18.87 -28.59
N PRO A 733 25.71 -20.21 -28.63
CA PRO A 733 27.00 -20.87 -28.53
C PRO A 733 27.96 -20.51 -29.67
N GLN A 734 27.42 -20.12 -30.83
CA GLN A 734 28.16 -19.68 -32.02
C GLN A 734 28.77 -18.28 -31.89
N TYR A 735 28.34 -17.50 -30.89
CA TYR A 735 28.77 -16.12 -30.70
C TYR A 735 29.76 -15.98 -29.54
N GLN A 736 30.75 -15.10 -29.70
CA GLN A 736 31.64 -14.65 -28.64
C GLN A 736 31.19 -13.29 -28.13
N ALA A 737 30.67 -13.26 -26.91
CA ALA A 737 30.31 -12.02 -26.26
C ALA A 737 31.56 -11.17 -25.95
N ILE A 738 31.60 -9.94 -26.48
CA ILE A 738 32.56 -8.88 -26.16
C ILE A 738 31.80 -7.81 -25.36
N VAL A 739 31.99 -7.80 -24.06
CA VAL A 739 31.32 -6.91 -23.11
C VAL A 739 32.05 -5.57 -23.07
N VAL A 740 31.38 -4.52 -23.55
CA VAL A 740 31.86 -3.13 -23.55
C VAL A 740 31.33 -2.43 -22.30
N PHE A 741 32.20 -1.84 -21.49
CA PHE A 741 31.81 -1.17 -20.24
C PHE A 741 32.73 0.00 -19.93
N ASP A 742 32.25 1.00 -19.19
CA ASP A 742 33.09 2.12 -18.79
C ASP A 742 34.11 1.72 -17.70
N ALA A 743 35.18 2.51 -17.55
CA ALA A 743 36.24 2.25 -16.58
C ALA A 743 35.82 2.55 -15.10
N ALA A 744 34.55 2.40 -14.76
CA ALA A 744 34.07 2.51 -13.39
C ALA A 744 34.74 1.45 -12.50
N SER A 745 35.05 1.84 -11.26
CA SER A 745 35.77 0.95 -10.33
C SER A 745 35.01 -0.33 -9.97
N CYS A 746 33.67 -0.32 -10.06
CA CYS A 746 32.86 -1.51 -9.85
C CYS A 746 32.95 -2.51 -11.01
N HIS A 747 33.17 -2.04 -12.24
CA HIS A 747 33.33 -2.89 -13.44
C HIS A 747 34.72 -3.53 -13.51
N LEU A 748 35.74 -2.84 -13.00
CA LEU A 748 37.14 -3.29 -13.03
C LEU A 748 37.60 -3.98 -11.75
N SER A 749 36.68 -4.36 -10.85
CA SER A 749 37.08 -5.09 -9.65
C SER A 749 37.62 -6.49 -10.00
N PRO A 750 38.60 -7.03 -9.25
CA PRO A 750 39.15 -8.35 -9.53
C PRO A 750 38.10 -9.47 -9.60
N GLY A 751 37.04 -9.38 -8.78
CA GLY A 751 35.93 -10.33 -8.80
C GLY A 751 35.16 -10.32 -10.12
N VAL A 752 34.90 -9.13 -10.68
CA VAL A 752 34.17 -8.97 -11.95
C VAL A 752 35.00 -9.47 -13.13
N ILE A 753 36.29 -9.14 -13.17
CA ILE A 753 37.21 -9.60 -14.21
C ILE A 753 37.33 -11.14 -14.19
N ARG A 754 37.51 -11.72 -12.98
CA ARG A 754 37.56 -13.19 -12.82
C ARG A 754 36.27 -13.85 -13.29
N GLU A 755 35.11 -13.29 -12.94
CA GLU A 755 33.82 -13.87 -13.36
C GLU A 755 33.64 -13.79 -14.88
N GLY A 756 33.95 -12.65 -15.50
CA GLY A 756 33.89 -12.49 -16.96
C GLY A 756 34.74 -13.56 -17.66
N ARG A 757 35.98 -13.75 -17.20
CA ARG A 757 36.89 -14.79 -17.72
C ARG A 757 36.34 -16.20 -17.49
N HIS A 758 35.89 -16.50 -16.27
CA HIS A 758 35.31 -17.80 -15.91
C HIS A 758 34.09 -18.16 -16.77
N LYS A 759 33.34 -17.14 -17.20
CA LYS A 759 32.16 -17.28 -18.07
C LYS A 759 32.47 -17.22 -19.57
N GLY A 760 33.74 -17.10 -19.94
CA GLY A 760 34.15 -17.02 -21.35
C GLY A 760 33.67 -15.74 -22.04
N LEU A 761 33.50 -14.64 -21.31
CA LEU A 761 33.16 -13.33 -21.85
C LEU A 761 34.45 -12.55 -22.12
N PHE A 762 34.54 -11.92 -23.30
CA PHE A 762 35.63 -10.99 -23.61
C PHE A 762 35.25 -9.62 -23.06
N MET A 763 36.20 -8.92 -22.44
CA MET A 763 35.95 -7.70 -21.69
C MET A 763 36.68 -6.56 -22.39
N LEU A 764 35.95 -5.52 -22.81
CA LEU A 764 36.47 -4.38 -23.58
C LEU A 764 36.18 -3.08 -22.83
N PRO A 765 37.08 -2.62 -21.94
CA PRO A 765 36.86 -1.40 -21.17
C PRO A 765 36.99 -0.15 -22.05
N VAL A 766 36.06 0.78 -21.90
CA VAL A 766 36.07 2.07 -22.56
C VAL A 766 37.01 3.01 -21.81
N PRO A 767 37.99 3.63 -22.50
CA PRO A 767 38.94 4.53 -21.85
C PRO A 767 38.22 5.71 -21.14
N PRO A 768 38.75 6.20 -20.01
CA PRO A 768 38.14 7.30 -19.26
C PRO A 768 37.90 8.53 -20.13
N GLY A 769 36.68 9.07 -20.08
CA GLY A 769 36.27 10.22 -20.88
C GLY A 769 35.83 9.90 -22.32
N MET A 770 35.86 8.62 -22.73
CA MET A 770 35.49 8.19 -24.08
C MET A 770 34.07 7.61 -24.19
N THR A 771 33.35 7.43 -23.08
CA THR A 771 31.98 6.86 -23.04
C THR A 771 31.03 7.53 -24.05
N SER A 772 31.03 8.86 -24.15
CA SER A 772 30.17 9.59 -25.08
C SER A 772 30.48 9.35 -26.56
N TYR A 773 31.68 8.87 -26.88
CA TYR A 773 32.16 8.63 -28.24
C TYR A 773 32.08 7.15 -28.62
N LEU A 774 32.46 6.25 -27.70
CA LEU A 774 32.58 4.81 -27.96
C LEU A 774 31.38 3.99 -27.50
N GLN A 775 30.46 4.58 -26.74
CA GLN A 775 29.16 3.99 -26.39
C GLN A 775 28.01 4.89 -26.86
N PRO A 776 27.89 5.20 -28.16
CA PRO A 776 26.90 6.14 -28.65
C PRO A 776 25.47 5.62 -28.45
N LEU A 777 25.25 4.29 -28.48
CA LEU A 777 23.96 3.71 -28.13
C LEU A 777 23.57 4.05 -26.69
N ASP A 778 24.52 4.11 -25.75
CA ASP A 778 24.22 4.46 -24.36
C ASP A 778 23.74 5.91 -24.22
N LEU A 779 24.42 6.85 -24.89
CA LEU A 779 24.10 8.27 -24.79
C LEU A 779 22.88 8.67 -25.64
N TRP A 780 22.77 8.13 -26.86
CA TRP A 780 21.84 8.61 -27.88
C TRP A 780 20.58 7.73 -28.00
N CYS A 781 20.70 6.41 -27.83
CA CYS A 781 19.54 5.49 -27.90
C CYS A 781 18.97 5.21 -26.51
N PHE A 782 19.83 4.82 -25.57
CA PHE A 782 19.44 4.56 -24.20
C PHE A 782 19.32 5.83 -23.38
N GLY A 783 19.96 6.95 -23.73
CA GLY A 783 19.77 8.22 -23.03
C GLY A 783 18.31 8.71 -23.00
N PRO A 784 17.62 8.81 -24.15
CA PRO A 784 16.19 9.09 -24.21
C PRO A 784 15.34 8.03 -23.50
N TYR A 785 15.69 6.75 -23.63
CA TYR A 785 14.99 5.65 -22.96
C TYR A 785 15.15 5.68 -21.43
N LYS A 786 16.37 5.95 -20.91
CA LYS A 786 16.68 6.18 -19.49
C LYS A 786 15.88 7.37 -18.98
N LYS A 787 15.84 8.49 -19.72
CA LYS A 787 14.99 9.65 -19.40
C LYS A 787 13.50 9.33 -19.42
N TRP A 788 13.05 8.50 -20.36
CA TRP A 788 11.66 8.03 -20.41
C TRP A 788 11.35 7.15 -19.19
N LEU A 789 12.20 6.18 -18.86
CA LEU A 789 12.06 5.34 -17.67
C LEU A 789 12.14 6.13 -16.36
N GLU A 790 12.97 7.17 -16.27
CA GLU A 790 12.99 8.10 -15.14
C GLU A 790 11.68 8.87 -15.02
N ARG A 791 11.10 9.29 -16.14
CA ARG A 791 9.78 9.92 -16.19
C ARG A 791 8.70 8.94 -15.78
N GLU A 792 8.66 7.73 -16.34
CA GLU A 792 7.71 6.68 -15.98
C GLU A 792 7.83 6.28 -14.50
N ASN A 793 9.04 6.16 -13.95
CA ASN A 793 9.23 5.87 -12.52
C ASN A 793 8.76 7.04 -11.64
N ARG A 794 9.07 8.28 -12.04
CA ARG A 794 8.53 9.48 -11.37
C ARG A 794 7.00 9.50 -11.47
N GLN A 795 6.44 9.14 -12.61
CA GLN A 795 5.00 9.05 -12.85
C GLN A 795 4.37 7.90 -12.08
N GLN A 796 5.03 6.74 -11.93
CA GLN A 796 4.55 5.61 -11.13
C GLN A 796 4.60 5.91 -9.63
N ARG A 797 5.60 6.67 -9.16
CA ARG A 797 5.60 7.23 -7.79
C ARG A 797 4.49 8.25 -7.58
N ILE A 798 4.13 9.00 -8.62
CA ILE A 798 2.95 9.87 -8.65
C ILE A 798 1.67 9.03 -8.76
N CYS A 799 1.67 7.88 -9.46
CA CYS A 799 0.52 7.02 -9.73
C CYS A 799 0.18 6.05 -8.59
N GLN A 800 1.15 5.69 -7.73
CA GLN A 800 0.87 5.20 -6.39
C GLN A 800 0.12 6.24 -5.53
N ASN A 801 -0.02 7.48 -6.03
CA ASN A 801 -0.91 8.55 -5.56
C ASN A 801 -1.85 9.12 -6.67
N GLY A 802 -2.12 8.43 -7.79
CA GLY A 802 -3.04 8.91 -8.85
C GLY A 802 -2.65 8.61 -10.31
N LEU A 803 -3.48 7.79 -10.95
CA LEU A 803 -3.41 7.06 -12.24
C LEU A 803 -2.88 7.77 -13.52
N ALA A 804 -2.68 6.93 -14.56
CA ALA A 804 -1.63 6.89 -15.58
C ALA A 804 -1.89 7.57 -16.96
N PHE A 805 -0.90 7.39 -17.86
CA PHE A 805 -0.46 8.21 -19.00
C PHE A 805 -1.04 7.89 -20.40
N ALA A 806 -0.64 8.76 -21.35
CA ALA A 806 -0.91 8.83 -22.80
C ALA A 806 0.21 8.22 -23.69
N GLN A 807 0.10 8.26 -25.05
CA GLN A 807 1.28 8.24 -25.96
C GLN A 807 1.06 8.55 -27.47
N ALA A 808 2.07 9.19 -28.11
CA ALA A 808 2.75 8.95 -29.43
C ALA A 808 3.33 10.29 -30.00
N GLY A 809 4.44 10.45 -30.75
CA GLY A 809 5.52 9.63 -31.34
C GLY A 809 6.49 10.58 -32.10
N LEU A 810 7.78 10.24 -32.27
CA LEU A 810 8.81 11.06 -32.99
C LEU A 810 9.93 10.19 -33.63
N PRO A 811 10.70 10.71 -34.61
CA PRO A 811 11.44 9.93 -35.63
C PRO A 811 12.81 9.37 -35.19
N THR A 812 13.33 8.44 -35.99
CA THR A 812 14.38 7.45 -35.66
C THR A 812 15.80 8.00 -35.55
N SER A 813 16.54 7.46 -34.57
CA SER A 813 17.90 7.81 -34.14
C SER A 813 19.03 7.42 -35.12
N GLU A 814 18.73 6.55 -36.08
CA GLU A 814 19.67 5.99 -37.05
C GLU A 814 20.27 7.06 -37.98
N GLN A 815 19.48 8.08 -38.30
CA GLN A 815 19.88 9.18 -39.18
C GLN A 815 20.88 10.16 -38.54
N ARG A 816 21.00 10.20 -37.21
CA ARG A 816 21.92 11.13 -36.51
C ARG A 816 23.29 10.52 -36.20
N LEU A 817 23.38 9.19 -36.18
CA LEU A 817 24.60 8.46 -35.81
C LEU A 817 25.60 8.42 -36.98
N HIS A 818 25.11 8.17 -38.19
CA HIS A 818 25.95 8.10 -39.39
C HIS A 818 26.69 9.41 -39.68
N GLY A 819 26.06 10.57 -39.48
CA GLY A 819 26.68 11.87 -39.75
C GLY A 819 27.85 12.23 -38.82
N LYS A 820 27.82 11.77 -37.56
CA LYS A 820 28.90 12.08 -36.58
C LYS A 820 30.10 11.15 -36.70
N LEU A 821 29.88 9.86 -37.00
CA LEU A 821 30.98 8.92 -37.18
C LEU A 821 31.78 9.23 -38.46
N ALA A 822 31.10 9.62 -39.54
CA ALA A 822 31.74 10.06 -40.78
C ALA A 822 32.65 11.29 -40.58
N SER A 823 32.30 12.20 -39.66
CA SER A 823 33.14 13.37 -39.35
C SER A 823 34.39 13.08 -38.52
N LEU A 824 34.41 11.96 -37.78
CA LEU A 824 35.51 11.59 -36.89
C LEU A 824 36.52 10.63 -37.54
N PHE A 825 36.10 9.94 -38.60
CA PHE A 825 36.93 8.99 -39.36
C PHE A 825 36.82 9.27 -40.87
N PRO A 826 37.34 10.40 -41.36
CA PRO A 826 37.24 10.76 -42.78
C PRO A 826 37.93 9.76 -43.72
N GLU A 827 38.90 8.98 -43.22
CA GLU A 827 39.61 7.91 -43.95
C GLU A 827 39.08 6.49 -43.65
N GLY A 828 38.00 6.36 -42.87
CA GLY A 828 37.43 5.07 -42.44
C GLY A 828 37.96 4.57 -41.09
N ILE A 829 37.30 3.54 -40.55
CA ILE A 829 37.71 2.86 -39.30
C ILE A 829 39.01 2.08 -39.59
N PRO A 830 40.03 2.09 -38.69
CA PRO A 830 41.30 1.41 -38.92
C PRO A 830 41.14 -0.07 -39.33
N SER A 831 41.93 -0.55 -40.29
CA SER A 831 41.87 -1.92 -40.80
C SER A 831 42.40 -2.96 -39.80
N LEU A 832 41.98 -4.23 -39.96
CA LEU A 832 42.31 -5.33 -39.06
C LEU A 832 43.82 -5.55 -38.83
N GLU A 833 44.70 -5.08 -39.70
CA GLU A 833 46.14 -5.40 -39.66
C GLU A 833 46.92 -4.71 -38.52
N GLN A 834 46.30 -3.77 -37.80
CA GLN A 834 46.98 -2.98 -36.75
C GLN A 834 46.45 -3.29 -35.35
N ALA A 835 46.62 -4.49 -34.77
CA ALA A 835 46.27 -4.72 -33.35
C ALA A 835 47.36 -4.20 -32.39
N LEU A 836 46.99 -3.91 -31.14
CA LEU A 836 47.94 -3.66 -30.06
C LEU A 836 48.31 -4.95 -29.36
N SER A 837 49.52 -4.99 -28.82
CA SER A 837 49.89 -5.91 -27.76
C SER A 837 49.17 -5.56 -26.45
N PRO A 838 48.96 -6.53 -25.55
CA PRO A 838 48.29 -6.30 -24.28
C PRO A 838 49.01 -5.31 -23.34
N ASP A 839 50.34 -5.23 -23.44
CA ASP A 839 51.16 -4.31 -22.65
C ASP A 839 50.98 -2.85 -23.07
N GLU A 840 50.75 -2.59 -24.35
CA GLU A 840 50.45 -1.24 -24.86
C GLU A 840 49.09 -0.73 -24.36
N PHE A 841 48.11 -1.62 -24.17
CA PHE A 841 46.79 -1.23 -23.66
C PHE A 841 46.81 -0.96 -22.14
N ALA A 842 47.59 -1.72 -21.37
CA ALA A 842 47.72 -1.54 -19.92
C ALA A 842 48.23 -0.13 -19.52
N GLN A 843 49.01 0.51 -20.40
CA GLN A 843 49.53 1.87 -20.19
C GLN A 843 48.44 2.96 -20.23
N LEU A 844 47.25 2.66 -20.75
CA LEU A 844 46.12 3.60 -20.93
C LEU A 844 45.13 3.60 -19.75
N LEU A 845 45.21 2.59 -18.88
CA LEU A 845 44.37 2.50 -17.69
C LEU A 845 44.83 3.51 -16.62
N PRO A 846 43.92 4.01 -15.76
CA PRO A 846 44.31 4.88 -14.66
C PRO A 846 45.43 4.24 -13.84
N LYS A 847 46.54 4.97 -13.59
CA LYS A 847 47.70 4.53 -12.78
C LYS A 847 47.33 4.32 -11.29
N ARG A 848 46.44 3.38 -11.00
CA ARG A 848 46.20 2.82 -9.67
C ARG A 848 46.90 1.46 -9.64
N HIS A 849 47.81 1.30 -8.69
CA HIS A 849 48.70 0.13 -8.58
C HIS A 849 47.96 -1.23 -8.65
N ASP A 850 46.72 -1.31 -8.14
CA ASP A 850 45.93 -2.53 -8.15
C ASP A 850 45.28 -2.85 -9.50
N LEU A 851 44.94 -1.85 -10.33
CA LEU A 851 44.23 -2.06 -11.59
C LEU A 851 45.16 -2.55 -12.71
N THR A 852 46.34 -1.96 -12.82
CA THR A 852 47.36 -2.37 -13.81
C THR A 852 47.85 -3.78 -13.55
N ARG A 853 48.12 -4.14 -12.28
CA ARG A 853 48.56 -5.49 -11.89
C ARG A 853 47.49 -6.55 -12.22
N THR A 854 46.22 -6.27 -11.90
CA THR A 854 45.10 -7.18 -12.19
C THR A 854 44.88 -7.41 -13.69
N PHE A 855 45.18 -6.40 -14.53
CA PHE A 855 45.03 -6.51 -15.98
C PHE A 855 46.19 -7.28 -16.64
N SER A 856 47.44 -7.09 -16.19
CA SER A 856 48.57 -7.88 -16.68
C SER A 856 48.42 -9.38 -16.39
N ASP A 857 47.88 -9.74 -15.22
CA ASP A 857 47.57 -11.14 -14.84
C ASP A 857 46.44 -11.77 -15.69
N TRP A 858 45.58 -10.94 -16.32
CA TRP A 858 44.47 -11.39 -17.15
C TRP A 858 44.93 -11.93 -18.51
N VAL A 859 45.95 -11.30 -19.09
CA VAL A 859 46.41 -11.54 -20.46
C VAL A 859 47.40 -12.71 -20.53
N GLY A 860 48.17 -12.98 -19.48
CA GLY A 860 49.20 -14.04 -19.45
C GLY A 860 48.71 -15.50 -19.46
N GLY A 861 47.49 -15.81 -19.91
CA GLY A 861 47.00 -17.19 -20.08
C GLY A 861 47.64 -17.90 -21.28
N PRO A 862 47.77 -19.25 -21.26
CA PRO A 862 48.73 -19.99 -22.09
C PRO A 862 48.52 -19.74 -23.58
N ARG A 863 49.61 -19.37 -24.27
CA ARG A 863 49.71 -19.37 -25.74
C ARG A 863 49.30 -20.75 -26.24
N ARG A 864 48.15 -20.86 -26.92
CA ARG A 864 47.97 -21.95 -27.88
C ARG A 864 48.83 -21.57 -29.08
N GLU A 865 49.94 -22.27 -29.26
CA GLU A 865 50.69 -22.26 -30.51
C GLU A 865 49.73 -22.62 -31.64
N VAL A 866 49.49 -21.66 -32.53
CA VAL A 866 48.87 -21.93 -33.82
C VAL A 866 50.00 -22.48 -34.69
N PRO A 867 49.86 -23.68 -35.30
CA PRO A 867 50.87 -24.17 -36.22
C PRO A 867 50.94 -23.21 -37.41
N VAL A 868 52.13 -22.73 -37.70
CA VAL A 868 52.44 -22.07 -38.98
C VAL A 868 52.30 -23.15 -40.05
N LEU A 869 51.32 -22.99 -40.94
CA LEU A 869 51.26 -23.72 -42.21
C LEU A 869 51.81 -22.81 -43.32
N SER A 870 52.71 -23.39 -44.12
CA SER A 870 53.12 -22.93 -45.44
C SER A 870 51.95 -22.65 -46.37
#